data_AF-A0A402CPQ3-F1
#
_entry.id   AF-A0A402CPQ3-F1
#
_cell.length_a   1.000
_cell.length_b   1.000
_cell.length_c   1.000
_cell.angle_alpha   90.00
_cell.angle_beta   90.00
_cell.angle_gamma   90.00
#
_symmetry.space_group_name_H-M   'P 1'
#
loop_
_entity.id
_entity.type
_entity.pdbx_description
1 polymer ?
#
loop_
_entity_poly.entity_id
_entity_poly.type
_entity_poly.pdbx_seq_one_letter_code
_entity_poly.pdbx_strand_id
1 'polypeptide(L)'
;MNSVYAQTTNRNAARRGTSLIEILVVLVILVFGILSVIRLFPAGFLVFRAAQNNGVAQRMGGSLLESVSKDNSAIADGIYIYRDDIGYDPTTAPDDTGKWKLDPKDPAYMDINKARRVVNETITVPPARAVTPANGQYSWASVHVLNYGPAVVNHMMPRVIDPGNSITVTSAPWTARIASSLPSGSTTDNSITSQDGTAAVDDPKGLLTSGNSEYLIDYDRHLIAVPSASYAQRFEFSVMTDAGVGICEYLVPAGLGDTWDAMPVVSVVNGAALPLTVNWIKGSAVLYRPFTLLDGGDAPTTPNDTITSKWSADPYEFQLRKGNVGPSVNMGVLDFNPLGAGGNGAQPLKARISYNVYDWHLLHEDRDLPVVSEDRTIRLAIDNLKKIGDAQYDQTLFSGIFGPLAPADLIICNLENGDSELFSSSANAVDLDGDATDKTKVGISYKNGRVTFPKAGAAPVDTVYNDPAATPNSNGLHLRIYYMGQADWGVAIQKAPAYYTAATKSSDLTAPRPGYLGPVNLYGVNVDASGNVQGVDFPFCDFGKTVSISGTVNYYDSSGNGYRVPLPTTSSAINQPVILNGKSVGFIPLAGIAQLANYDSTKPVTITSVRGVSANAIVVWRENDQWKHRVIDTLLPRTQ
;
A
#
# COMPACT_ATOMS: atom_id res chain seq x y z
N MET A 1 -94.68 46.48 -15.57
CA MET A 1 -93.37 46.71 -14.95
C MET A 1 -92.67 45.37 -14.81
N ASN A 2 -91.55 45.21 -15.54
CA ASN A 2 -90.37 44.33 -15.39
C ASN A 2 -90.56 42.93 -14.78
N SER A 3 -90.34 41.85 -15.56
CA SER A 3 -89.06 41.12 -15.76
C SER A 3 -88.50 40.54 -14.45
N VAL A 4 -88.12 39.27 -14.33
CA VAL A 4 -87.02 38.59 -15.01
C VAL A 4 -87.21 37.07 -14.84
N TYR A 5 -87.10 36.31 -15.93
CA TYR A 5 -86.95 34.85 -15.91
C TYR A 5 -85.53 34.48 -15.45
N ALA A 6 -85.41 33.69 -14.38
CA ALA A 6 -84.14 33.10 -13.97
C ALA A 6 -83.82 31.88 -14.86
N GLN A 7 -82.86 32.03 -15.76
CA GLN A 7 -82.25 30.91 -16.50
C GLN A 7 -81.20 30.22 -15.62
N THR A 8 -81.48 28.99 -15.22
CA THR A 8 -80.52 28.08 -14.60
C THR A 8 -79.58 27.54 -15.68
N THR A 9 -78.40 28.15 -15.84
CA THR A 9 -77.33 27.61 -16.71
C THR A 9 -76.68 26.40 -16.05
N ASN A 10 -77.12 25.20 -16.44
CA ASN A 10 -76.37 23.95 -16.25
C ASN A 10 -75.10 24.00 -17.11
N ARG A 11 -73.98 24.38 -16.51
CA ARG A 11 -72.64 24.15 -17.08
C ARG A 11 -72.29 22.68 -16.90
N ASN A 12 -72.72 21.85 -17.83
CA ASN A 12 -72.10 20.55 -18.07
C ASN A 12 -70.66 20.80 -18.54
N ALA A 13 -69.73 20.91 -17.60
CA ALA A 13 -68.31 20.86 -17.87
C ALA A 13 -68.02 19.45 -18.41
N ALA A 14 -68.05 19.33 -19.74
CA ALA A 14 -67.66 18.13 -20.45
C ALA A 14 -66.21 17.80 -20.04
N ARG A 15 -66.06 16.83 -19.13
CA ARG A 15 -64.80 16.14 -18.90
C ARG A 15 -64.46 15.42 -20.22
N ARG A 16 -63.75 16.13 -21.11
CA ARG A 16 -63.10 15.53 -22.26
C ARG A 16 -62.03 14.60 -21.71
N GLY A 17 -62.33 13.31 -21.65
CA GLY A 17 -61.33 12.28 -21.39
C GLY A 17 -60.30 12.37 -22.50
N THR A 18 -59.05 12.66 -22.14
CA THR A 18 -57.89 12.51 -23.01
C THR A 18 -57.96 11.14 -23.68
N SER A 19 -58.16 11.13 -24.99
CA SER A 19 -58.27 9.91 -25.76
C SER A 19 -56.94 9.16 -25.70
N LEU A 20 -56.97 7.83 -25.52
CA LEU A 20 -55.77 6.99 -25.52
C LEU A 20 -54.95 7.16 -26.81
N ILE A 21 -55.61 7.45 -27.93
CA ILE A 21 -54.97 7.77 -29.22
C ILE A 21 -54.17 9.07 -29.14
N GLU A 22 -54.68 10.09 -28.43
CA GLU A 22 -54.01 11.38 -28.30
C GLU A 22 -52.74 11.25 -27.46
N ILE A 23 -52.80 10.48 -26.36
CA ILE A 23 -51.61 10.15 -25.54
C ILE A 23 -50.58 9.37 -26.38
N LEU A 24 -51.03 8.41 -27.19
CA LEU A 24 -50.14 7.59 -28.02
C LEU A 24 -49.45 8.41 -29.11
N VAL A 25 -50.19 9.33 -29.78
CA VAL A 25 -49.61 10.23 -30.79
C VAL A 25 -48.57 11.17 -30.15
N VAL A 26 -48.86 11.73 -28.98
CA VAL A 26 -47.90 12.57 -28.25
C VAL A 26 -46.65 11.78 -27.88
N LEU A 27 -46.79 10.52 -27.43
CA LEU A 27 -45.67 9.66 -27.07
C LEU A 27 -44.82 9.32 -28.31
N VAL A 28 -45.45 9.04 -29.46
CA VAL A 28 -44.75 8.79 -30.73
C VAL A 28 -43.97 10.03 -31.18
N ILE A 29 -44.59 11.21 -31.18
CA ILE A 29 -43.91 12.46 -31.54
C ILE A 29 -42.74 12.75 -30.60
N LEU A 30 -42.92 12.52 -29.29
CA LEU A 30 -41.86 12.67 -28.29
C LEU A 30 -40.69 11.72 -28.57
N VAL A 31 -40.96 10.44 -28.83
CA VAL A 31 -39.92 9.43 -29.13
C VAL A 31 -39.17 9.80 -30.40
N PHE A 32 -39.87 10.18 -31.48
CA PHE A 32 -39.21 10.63 -32.71
C PHE A 32 -38.39 11.91 -32.51
N GLY A 33 -38.90 12.87 -31.71
CA GLY A 33 -38.16 14.07 -31.32
C GLY A 33 -36.88 13.74 -30.58
N ILE A 34 -36.93 12.90 -29.55
CA ILE A 34 -35.75 12.47 -28.77
C ILE A 34 -34.75 11.74 -29.66
N LEU A 35 -35.19 10.78 -30.48
CA LEU A 35 -34.31 10.05 -31.40
C LEU A 35 -33.66 10.97 -32.44
N SER A 36 -34.37 12.02 -32.89
CA SER A 36 -33.83 13.01 -33.83
C SER A 36 -32.74 13.84 -33.17
N VAL A 37 -32.92 14.28 -31.92
CA VAL A 37 -31.88 14.98 -31.14
C VAL A 37 -30.66 14.09 -30.89
N ILE A 38 -30.87 12.81 -30.53
CA ILE A 38 -29.78 11.83 -30.34
C ILE A 38 -28.95 11.67 -31.61
N ARG A 39 -29.59 11.63 -32.79
CA ARG A 39 -28.89 11.52 -34.08
C ARG A 39 -28.24 12.82 -34.53
N LEU A 40 -28.77 13.98 -34.15
CA LEU A 40 -28.24 15.28 -34.58
C LEU A 40 -27.00 15.69 -33.76
N PHE A 41 -26.88 15.22 -32.52
CA PHE A 41 -25.77 15.55 -31.62
C PHE A 41 -25.08 14.34 -30.98
N PRO A 42 -24.63 13.32 -31.74
CA PRO A 42 -23.93 12.17 -31.16
C PRO A 42 -22.66 12.59 -30.41
N ALA A 43 -21.96 13.62 -30.90
CA ALA A 43 -20.80 14.19 -30.24
C ALA A 43 -21.13 14.81 -28.87
N GLY A 44 -22.34 15.38 -28.68
CA GLY A 44 -22.74 15.97 -27.41
C GLY A 44 -22.86 14.94 -26.28
N PHE A 45 -23.38 13.75 -26.60
CA PHE A 45 -23.45 12.64 -25.64
C PHE A 45 -22.07 12.08 -25.29
N LEU A 46 -21.14 12.02 -26.25
CA LEU A 46 -19.75 11.62 -25.98
C LEU A 46 -19.06 12.61 -25.04
N VAL A 47 -19.26 13.93 -25.24
CA VAL A 47 -18.71 14.95 -24.34
C VAL A 47 -19.30 14.83 -22.93
N PHE A 48 -20.62 14.58 -22.82
CA PHE A 48 -21.26 14.38 -21.52
C PHE A 48 -20.72 13.14 -20.78
N ARG A 49 -20.55 12.02 -21.50
CA ARG A 49 -19.95 10.80 -20.94
C ARG A 49 -18.51 11.02 -20.51
N ALA A 50 -17.70 11.67 -21.34
CA ALA A 50 -16.33 12.01 -21.01
C ALA A 50 -16.25 12.93 -19.78
N ALA A 51 -17.15 13.92 -19.66
CA ALA A 51 -17.23 14.79 -18.49
C ALA A 51 -17.65 14.02 -17.22
N GLN A 52 -18.63 13.11 -17.33
CA GLN A 52 -19.04 12.23 -16.23
C GLN A 52 -17.89 11.33 -15.77
N ASN A 53 -17.22 10.65 -16.71
CA ASN A 53 -16.08 9.77 -16.44
C ASN A 53 -14.94 10.56 -15.79
N ASN A 54 -14.60 11.74 -16.32
CA ASN A 54 -13.61 12.63 -15.72
C ASN A 54 -13.99 13.04 -14.29
N GLY A 55 -15.28 13.30 -14.03
CA GLY A 55 -15.79 13.61 -12.70
C GLY A 55 -15.68 12.43 -11.73
N VAL A 56 -15.97 11.21 -12.19
CA VAL A 56 -15.75 9.97 -11.41
C VAL A 56 -14.27 9.81 -11.10
N ALA A 57 -13.40 9.88 -12.12
CA ALA A 57 -11.96 9.78 -11.96
C ALA A 57 -11.40 10.80 -10.96
N GLN A 58 -11.89 12.05 -11.00
CA GLN A 58 -11.47 13.08 -10.06
C GLN A 58 -11.83 12.74 -8.61
N ARG A 59 -13.04 12.23 -8.38
CA ARG A 59 -13.49 11.85 -7.04
C ARG A 59 -12.71 10.65 -6.51
N MET A 60 -12.46 9.66 -7.35
CA MET A 60 -11.72 8.46 -6.95
C MET A 60 -10.28 8.79 -6.58
N GLY A 61 -9.54 9.45 -7.47
CA GLY A 61 -8.16 9.83 -7.20
C GLY A 61 -8.08 10.83 -6.04
N GLY A 62 -9.01 11.78 -5.94
CA GLY A 62 -9.09 12.72 -4.83
C GLY A 62 -9.33 12.03 -3.48
N SER A 63 -10.27 11.08 -3.42
CA SER A 63 -10.56 10.31 -2.20
C SER A 63 -9.37 9.47 -1.76
N LEU A 64 -8.67 8.82 -2.69
CA LEU A 64 -7.47 8.04 -2.39
C LEU A 64 -6.35 8.93 -1.84
N LEU A 65 -6.09 10.07 -2.48
CA LEU A 65 -5.10 11.04 -2.00
C LEU A 65 -5.48 11.66 -0.67
N GLU A 66 -6.77 11.92 -0.44
CA GLU A 66 -7.27 12.43 0.83
C GLU A 66 -7.02 11.41 1.96
N SER A 67 -7.31 10.13 1.72
CA SER A 67 -7.02 9.05 2.66
C SER A 67 -5.53 9.00 3.01
N VAL A 68 -4.67 9.03 1.99
CA VAL A 68 -3.21 9.00 2.15
C VAL A 68 -2.71 10.24 2.89
N SER A 69 -3.29 11.41 2.64
CA SER A 69 -2.90 12.65 3.33
C SER A 69 -3.30 12.68 4.81
N LYS A 70 -4.41 12.01 5.17
CA LYS A 70 -4.91 11.92 6.56
C LYS A 70 -4.09 10.93 7.36
N ASP A 71 -3.76 9.78 6.78
CA ASP A 71 -3.05 8.70 7.46
C ASP A 71 -1.54 8.80 7.31
N ASN A 72 -0.98 10.00 7.59
CA ASN A 72 0.43 10.29 7.32
C ASN A 72 1.42 9.35 8.05
N SER A 73 1.01 8.77 9.18
CA SER A 73 1.80 7.78 9.92
C SER A 73 1.75 6.36 9.34
N ALA A 74 0.76 6.07 8.48
CA ALA A 74 0.53 4.75 7.90
C ALA A 74 0.76 4.66 6.38
N ILE A 75 1.32 5.71 5.80
CA ILE A 75 1.68 5.70 4.38
C ILE A 75 2.86 4.77 4.17
N ALA A 76 2.84 4.03 3.05
CA ALA A 76 3.99 3.32 2.54
C ALA A 76 5.20 4.24 2.31
N ASP A 77 6.42 3.74 2.53
CA ASP A 77 7.64 4.47 2.18
C ASP A 77 7.68 4.77 0.68
N GLY A 78 7.22 3.85 -0.15
CA GLY A 78 6.96 4.11 -1.57
C GLY A 78 6.23 2.98 -2.26
N ILE A 79 5.86 3.23 -3.51
CA ILE A 79 5.11 2.28 -4.35
C ILE A 79 5.79 2.25 -5.71
N TYR A 80 6.16 1.04 -6.14
CA TYR A 80 7.00 0.84 -7.32
C TYR A 80 6.37 -0.17 -8.24
N ILE A 81 6.62 0.00 -9.53
CA ILE A 81 6.35 -1.03 -10.52
C ILE A 81 7.28 -2.21 -10.23
N TYR A 82 6.68 -3.39 -10.16
CA TYR A 82 7.36 -4.65 -9.90
C TYR A 82 7.16 -5.57 -11.10
N ARG A 83 8.23 -6.26 -11.48
CA ARG A 83 8.22 -7.29 -12.52
C ARG A 83 8.78 -8.58 -11.96
N ASP A 84 8.16 -9.71 -12.30
CA ASP A 84 8.64 -11.01 -11.79
C ASP A 84 10.00 -11.41 -12.38
N ASP A 85 10.32 -10.98 -13.60
CA ASP A 85 11.57 -11.34 -14.29
C ASP A 85 12.79 -10.53 -13.84
N ILE A 86 12.56 -9.30 -13.39
CA ILE A 86 13.62 -8.30 -13.17
C ILE A 86 13.52 -7.64 -11.78
N GLY A 87 12.43 -7.83 -11.05
CA GLY A 87 12.14 -7.12 -9.81
C GLY A 87 11.76 -5.67 -10.06
N TYR A 88 12.44 -4.75 -9.38
CA TYR A 88 12.26 -3.32 -9.56
C TYR A 88 12.93 -2.81 -10.86
N ASP A 89 12.17 -2.08 -11.68
CA ASP A 89 12.66 -1.49 -12.93
C ASP A 89 12.77 0.05 -12.81
N PRO A 90 13.99 0.60 -12.59
CA PRO A 90 14.19 2.04 -12.42
C PRO A 90 14.02 2.82 -13.73
N THR A 91 13.94 2.13 -14.88
CA THR A 91 13.91 2.75 -16.22
C THR A 91 12.51 2.94 -16.78
N THR A 92 11.51 2.34 -16.13
CA THR A 92 10.12 2.44 -16.56
C THR A 92 9.52 3.75 -16.07
N ALA A 93 8.94 4.56 -16.97
CA ALA A 93 8.23 5.77 -16.55
C ALA A 93 7.08 5.41 -15.60
N PRO A 94 6.76 6.26 -14.61
CA PRO A 94 5.64 5.99 -13.73
C PRO A 94 4.31 5.87 -14.49
N ASP A 95 4.13 6.63 -15.58
CA ASP A 95 2.94 6.65 -16.43
C ASP A 95 3.08 5.82 -17.71
N ASP A 96 4.03 4.90 -17.75
CA ASP A 96 4.29 4.11 -18.95
C ASP A 96 3.11 3.17 -19.26
N THR A 97 2.21 3.65 -20.12
CA THR A 97 1.14 2.88 -20.76
C THR A 97 1.61 2.05 -21.96
N GLY A 98 2.92 1.99 -22.20
CA GLY A 98 3.51 1.23 -23.29
C GLY A 98 3.08 -0.24 -23.27
N LYS A 99 2.86 -0.80 -24.46
CA LYS A 99 2.62 -2.23 -24.65
C LYS A 99 3.91 -2.97 -24.30
N TRP A 100 3.98 -3.56 -23.11
CA TRP A 100 5.07 -4.48 -22.79
C TRP A 100 4.96 -5.71 -23.70
N LYS A 101 6.09 -6.25 -24.14
CA LYS A 101 6.20 -7.36 -25.10
C LYS A 101 5.75 -8.70 -24.50
N LEU A 102 4.52 -8.79 -24.03
CA LEU A 102 3.78 -10.02 -23.75
C LEU A 102 2.51 -10.03 -24.62
N ASP A 103 1.97 -11.22 -24.87
CA ASP A 103 1.04 -11.55 -25.97
C ASP A 103 0.08 -10.40 -26.36
N PRO A 104 0.09 -9.91 -27.62
CA PRO A 104 -0.84 -8.90 -28.13
C PRO A 104 -2.33 -9.22 -27.92
N LYS A 105 -2.66 -10.46 -27.56
CA LYS A 105 -4.02 -10.94 -27.28
C LYS A 105 -4.43 -10.84 -25.81
N ASP A 106 -3.56 -10.42 -24.90
CA ASP A 106 -3.92 -10.22 -23.49
C ASP A 106 -4.12 -8.72 -23.18
N PRO A 107 -5.36 -8.20 -23.29
CA PRO A 107 -5.69 -6.80 -22.97
C PRO A 107 -5.53 -6.47 -21.47
N ALA A 108 -5.20 -7.45 -20.62
CA ALA A 108 -5.00 -7.29 -19.19
C ALA A 108 -3.62 -6.73 -18.80
N TYR A 109 -2.84 -6.10 -19.69
CA TYR A 109 -1.52 -5.53 -19.34
C TYR A 109 -1.27 -4.12 -19.89
N MET A 110 -2.08 -3.15 -19.46
CA MET A 110 -1.83 -1.71 -19.65
C MET A 110 -1.59 -1.03 -18.31
N ASP A 111 -0.55 -0.17 -18.20
CA ASP A 111 0.02 0.51 -17.01
C ASP A 111 -0.51 0.12 -15.62
N ILE A 112 -1.79 0.37 -15.33
CA ILE A 112 -2.40 0.01 -14.05
C ILE A 112 -2.37 -1.50 -13.77
N ASN A 113 -2.37 -2.33 -14.81
CA ASN A 113 -2.21 -3.78 -14.74
C ASN A 113 -0.80 -4.26 -14.40
N LYS A 114 0.19 -3.36 -14.37
CA LYS A 114 1.51 -3.73 -13.88
C LYS A 114 1.40 -4.06 -12.39
N ALA A 115 1.99 -5.18 -11.98
CA ALA A 115 2.16 -5.48 -10.57
C ALA A 115 2.91 -4.32 -9.91
N ARG A 116 2.43 -3.87 -8.75
CA ARG A 116 3.14 -2.85 -7.96
C ARG A 116 3.43 -3.40 -6.59
N ARG A 117 4.63 -3.11 -6.12
CA ARG A 117 5.08 -3.40 -4.76
C ARG A 117 4.90 -2.16 -3.91
N VAL A 118 4.09 -2.29 -2.88
CA VAL A 118 4.03 -1.37 -1.75
C VAL A 118 5.22 -1.70 -0.85
N VAL A 119 6.00 -0.70 -0.47
CA VAL A 119 7.17 -0.88 0.40
C VAL A 119 6.94 -0.16 1.71
N ASN A 120 7.09 -0.90 2.80
CA ASN A 120 7.02 -0.43 4.18
C ASN A 120 5.77 0.41 4.49
N GLU A 121 4.58 -0.09 4.15
CA GLU A 121 3.36 0.38 4.80
C GLU A 121 3.55 0.27 6.31
N THR A 122 3.61 1.41 6.99
CA THR A 122 3.91 1.44 8.41
C THR A 122 2.61 1.35 9.20
N ILE A 123 2.57 0.49 10.20
CA ILE A 123 1.43 0.41 11.11
C ILE A 123 1.92 0.36 12.54
N THR A 124 1.07 0.82 13.45
CA THR A 124 1.21 0.49 14.86
C THR A 124 0.33 -0.73 15.10
N VAL A 125 0.90 -1.82 15.63
CA VAL A 125 0.16 -3.07 15.85
C VAL A 125 -1.05 -2.75 16.73
N PRO A 126 -2.28 -2.98 16.23
CA PRO A 126 -3.47 -2.52 16.91
C PRO A 126 -3.77 -3.38 18.16
N PRO A 127 -4.59 -2.88 19.09
CA PRO A 127 -5.03 -3.68 20.24
C PRO A 127 -5.60 -5.03 19.82
N ALA A 128 -5.26 -6.07 20.57
CA ALA A 128 -5.75 -7.41 20.31
C ALA A 128 -7.28 -7.47 20.45
N ARG A 129 -7.92 -8.20 19.55
CA ARG A 129 -9.37 -8.40 19.53
C ARG A 129 -9.69 -9.88 19.45
N ALA A 130 -10.90 -10.23 19.89
CA ALA A 130 -11.45 -11.54 19.65
C ALA A 130 -11.65 -11.71 18.15
N VAL A 131 -11.06 -12.76 17.60
CA VAL A 131 -11.22 -13.17 16.21
C VAL A 131 -11.97 -14.48 16.21
N THR A 132 -12.88 -14.66 15.27
CA THR A 132 -13.63 -15.91 15.10
C THR A 132 -12.89 -16.81 14.12
N PRO A 133 -12.07 -17.79 14.55
CA PRO A 133 -11.55 -18.77 13.63
C PRO A 133 -12.66 -19.68 13.11
N ALA A 134 -12.38 -20.33 11.98
CA ALA A 134 -13.32 -21.21 11.26
C ALA A 134 -13.88 -22.39 12.10
N ASN A 135 -13.32 -22.69 13.27
CA ASN A 135 -13.77 -23.74 14.18
C ASN A 135 -14.67 -23.22 15.34
N GLY A 136 -14.99 -21.92 15.38
CA GLY A 136 -15.87 -21.32 16.39
C GLY A 136 -15.25 -21.12 17.78
N GLN A 137 -13.93 -21.34 17.96
CA GLN A 137 -13.24 -21.03 19.21
C GLN A 137 -12.51 -19.69 19.12
N TYR A 138 -12.96 -18.64 19.81
CA TYR A 138 -12.29 -17.34 19.77
C TYR A 138 -10.78 -17.43 20.05
N SER A 139 -9.98 -16.93 19.12
CA SER A 139 -8.56 -16.65 19.32
C SER A 139 -8.37 -15.13 19.41
N TRP A 140 -7.35 -14.69 20.15
CA TRP A 140 -7.01 -13.27 20.20
C TRP A 140 -5.92 -12.99 19.18
N ALA A 141 -6.12 -11.98 18.35
CA ALA A 141 -5.10 -11.48 17.43
C ALA A 141 -5.23 -9.97 17.26
N SER A 142 -4.13 -9.34 16.89
CA SER A 142 -4.10 -7.93 16.51
C SER A 142 -4.23 -7.82 15.00
N VAL A 143 -5.33 -7.25 14.53
CA VAL A 143 -5.76 -7.39 13.13
C VAL A 143 -5.46 -6.13 12.35
N HIS A 144 -4.81 -6.27 11.19
CA HIS A 144 -4.59 -5.16 10.26
C HIS A 144 -5.09 -5.52 8.87
N VAL A 145 -5.74 -4.56 8.19
CA VAL A 145 -6.13 -4.67 6.80
C VAL A 145 -5.26 -3.72 5.97
N LEU A 146 -4.48 -4.28 5.03
CA LEU A 146 -3.55 -3.55 4.17
C LEU A 146 -4.24 -2.43 3.41
N ASN A 147 -3.67 -1.23 3.40
CA ASN A 147 -4.29 -0.04 2.81
C ASN A 147 -4.50 -0.14 1.30
N TYR A 148 -3.61 -0.85 0.61
CA TYR A 148 -3.66 -1.04 -0.86
C TYR A 148 -3.89 -2.51 -1.25
N GLY A 149 -4.41 -3.34 -0.34
CA GLY A 149 -4.74 -4.73 -0.62
C GLY A 149 -5.90 -4.87 -1.63
N PRO A 150 -6.19 -6.08 -2.13
CA PRO A 150 -5.61 -7.38 -1.76
C PRO A 150 -4.16 -7.57 -2.18
N ALA A 151 -3.47 -8.50 -1.50
CA ALA A 151 -2.07 -8.81 -1.74
C ALA A 151 -1.89 -10.19 -2.38
N VAL A 152 -0.89 -10.32 -3.25
CA VAL A 152 -0.45 -11.61 -3.77
C VAL A 152 0.21 -12.41 -2.63
N VAL A 153 -0.07 -13.72 -2.52
CA VAL A 153 0.56 -14.60 -1.52
C VAL A 153 1.36 -15.76 -2.10
N ASN A 154 1.00 -16.33 -3.28
CA ASN A 154 1.76 -17.42 -3.90
C ASN A 154 2.16 -17.18 -5.37
N HIS A 155 3.30 -17.78 -5.72
CA HIS A 155 4.03 -17.78 -7.01
C HIS A 155 3.29 -18.44 -8.20
N MET A 156 2.05 -18.05 -8.53
CA MET A 156 1.46 -18.48 -9.82
C MET A 156 2.02 -17.71 -11.03
N MET A 157 2.93 -16.76 -10.83
CA MET A 157 3.80 -16.24 -11.90
C MET A 157 4.95 -17.24 -12.11
N PRO A 158 5.12 -17.84 -13.30
CA PRO A 158 6.08 -18.92 -13.50
C PRO A 158 7.53 -18.40 -13.49
N ARG A 159 8.22 -18.72 -12.38
CA ARG A 159 9.64 -19.14 -12.30
C ARG A 159 10.73 -18.03 -12.31
N VAL A 160 11.55 -18.11 -11.26
CA VAL A 160 13.04 -17.96 -11.18
C VAL A 160 13.54 -16.87 -10.20
N ILE A 161 14.00 -17.37 -9.04
CA ILE A 161 14.81 -16.78 -7.93
C ILE A 161 13.99 -16.23 -6.75
N ASP A 162 13.89 -17.08 -5.71
CA ASP A 162 13.32 -16.83 -4.37
C ASP A 162 13.83 -15.53 -3.72
N PRO A 163 12.93 -14.76 -3.07
CA PRO A 163 12.72 -14.98 -1.65
C PRO A 163 11.23 -14.88 -1.26
N GLY A 164 10.55 -16.01 -1.18
CA GLY A 164 9.89 -16.50 0.04
C GLY A 164 8.82 -15.68 0.74
N ASN A 165 8.47 -14.46 0.34
CA ASN A 165 7.36 -13.71 0.92
C ASN A 165 6.98 -12.52 0.02
N SER A 166 5.93 -12.70 -0.78
CA SER A 166 5.16 -11.65 -1.43
C SER A 166 4.61 -10.62 -0.44
N ILE A 167 4.59 -10.94 0.85
CA ILE A 167 4.33 -10.06 1.98
C ILE A 167 5.48 -10.20 2.99
N THR A 168 6.33 -9.18 3.11
CA THR A 168 7.36 -9.12 4.16
C THR A 168 6.96 -8.14 5.25
N VAL A 169 7.17 -8.52 6.50
CA VAL A 169 6.85 -7.69 7.66
C VAL A 169 8.12 -7.51 8.48
N THR A 170 8.50 -6.26 8.72
CA THR A 170 9.69 -5.89 9.50
C THR A 170 9.31 -4.89 10.58
N SER A 171 10.17 -4.70 11.57
CA SER A 171 9.99 -3.64 12.56
C SER A 171 10.31 -2.27 12.01
N ALA A 172 9.85 -1.21 12.68
CA ALA A 172 10.54 0.07 12.56
C ALA A 172 12.03 -0.09 12.93
N PRO A 173 12.93 0.69 12.30
CA PRO A 173 14.34 0.70 12.67
C PRO A 173 14.53 1.00 14.16
N TRP A 174 15.39 0.23 14.80
CA TRP A 174 15.75 0.43 16.20
C TRP A 174 16.65 1.66 16.31
N THR A 175 16.55 2.36 17.43
CA THR A 175 17.37 3.56 17.69
C THR A 175 18.75 3.13 18.16
N ALA A 176 19.78 3.57 17.45
CA ALA A 176 21.17 3.29 17.82
C ALA A 176 21.61 4.17 19.00
N ARG A 177 22.27 3.58 19.99
CA ARG A 177 23.04 4.31 21.00
C ARG A 177 24.53 4.00 20.84
N ILE A 178 25.32 5.05 20.66
CA ILE A 178 26.77 4.94 20.48
C ILE A 178 27.41 4.68 21.85
N ALA A 179 28.01 3.51 22.01
CA ALA A 179 28.75 3.13 23.21
C ALA A 179 30.25 3.35 22.99
N SER A 180 30.96 3.85 24.00
CA SER A 180 32.44 3.90 24.00
C SER A 180 33.09 2.54 24.26
N SER A 181 32.30 1.60 24.78
CA SER A 181 32.68 0.19 24.95
C SER A 181 31.43 -0.68 25.06
N LEU A 182 31.43 -1.80 24.33
CA LEU A 182 30.46 -2.87 24.53
C LEU A 182 31.03 -3.95 25.46
N PRO A 183 30.17 -4.68 26.20
CA PRO A 183 30.61 -5.80 27.03
C PRO A 183 31.43 -6.79 26.20
N SER A 184 32.68 -7.06 26.56
CA SER A 184 33.46 -8.11 25.90
C SER A 184 33.12 -9.46 26.55
N GLY A 185 32.15 -10.17 25.97
CA GLY A 185 31.67 -11.46 26.46
C GLY A 185 30.51 -11.36 27.45
N SER A 186 29.83 -12.50 27.65
CA SER A 186 28.73 -12.70 28.62
C SER A 186 29.19 -12.30 30.02
N THR A 187 29.01 -11.02 30.35
CA THR A 187 29.32 -10.47 31.65
C THR A 187 28.13 -9.62 32.05
N THR A 188 27.64 -9.85 33.25
CA THR A 188 26.56 -9.11 33.91
C THR A 188 27.00 -7.69 34.31
N ASP A 189 27.97 -7.12 33.60
CA ASP A 189 28.56 -5.84 33.96
C ASP A 189 27.67 -4.71 33.45
N ASN A 190 26.81 -4.22 34.35
CA ASN A 190 25.89 -3.10 34.13
C ASN A 190 26.60 -1.75 34.02
N SER A 191 27.93 -1.71 33.90
CA SER A 191 28.73 -0.48 33.80
C SER A 191 28.80 0.10 32.37
N ILE A 192 27.75 -0.07 31.56
CA ILE A 192 27.68 0.52 30.22
C ILE A 192 27.44 2.01 30.37
N THR A 193 28.51 2.80 30.26
CA THR A 193 28.42 4.26 30.09
C THR A 193 28.39 4.57 28.60
N SER A 194 27.33 5.23 28.12
CA SER A 194 27.33 5.81 26.78
C SER A 194 28.39 6.92 26.69
N GLN A 195 28.78 7.27 25.47
CA GLN A 195 29.84 8.27 25.22
C GLN A 195 29.50 9.67 25.78
N ASP A 196 28.23 9.93 26.08
CA ASP A 196 27.72 11.14 26.71
C ASP A 196 27.73 11.11 28.26
N GLY A 197 28.22 10.04 28.88
CA GLY A 197 28.31 9.88 30.33
C GLY A 197 26.96 9.63 31.01
N THR A 198 25.89 9.43 30.25
CA THR A 198 24.62 8.94 30.81
C THR A 198 24.73 7.42 31.04
N ALA A 199 24.14 6.92 32.13
CA ALA A 199 23.95 5.48 32.25
C ALA A 199 23.07 5.05 31.07
N ALA A 200 23.41 3.95 30.39
CA ALA A 200 22.47 3.33 29.46
C ALA A 200 21.13 3.17 30.20
N VAL A 201 20.09 3.84 29.72
CA VAL A 201 18.83 3.97 30.44
C VAL A 201 18.33 2.57 30.78
N ASP A 202 18.16 2.39 32.08
CA ASP A 202 17.61 1.27 32.84
C ASP A 202 17.04 0.07 32.07
N ASP A 203 17.68 -1.07 32.36
CA ASP A 203 17.11 -2.41 32.50
C ASP A 203 16.85 -3.26 31.23
N PRO A 204 17.69 -4.28 30.92
CA PRO A 204 17.32 -5.36 30.00
C PRO A 204 16.09 -6.17 30.46
N LYS A 205 15.53 -5.92 31.67
CA LYS A 205 14.25 -6.49 32.14
C LYS A 205 13.03 -5.66 31.79
N GLY A 206 13.20 -4.44 31.28
CA GLY A 206 12.11 -3.80 30.55
C GLY A 206 11.83 -4.70 29.37
N LEU A 207 10.74 -5.47 29.42
CA LEU A 207 10.19 -6.12 28.24
C LEU A 207 10.38 -5.16 27.07
N LEU A 208 10.77 -5.62 25.88
CA LEU A 208 10.88 -4.86 24.62
C LEU A 208 9.59 -4.09 24.22
N THR A 209 8.64 -4.04 25.14
CA THR A 209 7.34 -3.43 25.12
C THR A 209 7.34 -2.09 25.88
N SER A 210 8.27 -1.74 26.78
CA SER A 210 8.25 -0.41 27.46
C SER A 210 9.40 0.52 27.05
N GLY A 211 9.27 1.17 25.89
CA GLY A 211 10.23 2.15 25.36
C GLY A 211 10.44 2.00 23.85
N ASN A 212 11.14 2.95 23.22
CA ASN A 212 11.57 2.77 21.83
C ASN A 212 12.55 1.60 21.77
N SER A 213 12.45 0.71 20.77
CA SER A 213 13.43 -0.36 20.59
C SER A 213 14.81 0.23 20.31
N GLU A 214 15.81 -0.14 21.10
CA GLU A 214 17.16 0.42 21.08
C GLU A 214 18.22 -0.67 21.00
N TYR A 215 19.36 -0.34 20.38
CA TYR A 215 20.54 -1.21 20.34
C TYR A 215 21.81 -0.40 20.58
N LEU A 216 22.85 -1.07 21.08
CA LEU A 216 24.15 -0.43 21.29
C LEU A 216 25.08 -0.75 20.12
N ILE A 217 25.89 0.23 19.72
CA ILE A 217 26.88 0.07 18.65
C ILE A 217 28.22 0.69 19.06
N ASP A 218 29.29 -0.05 18.80
CA ASP A 218 30.67 0.40 18.89
C ASP A 218 31.29 0.34 17.50
N TYR A 219 31.35 1.51 16.87
CA TYR A 219 31.92 1.69 15.53
C TYR A 219 33.41 1.40 15.48
N ASP A 220 34.15 1.59 16.58
CA ASP A 220 35.60 1.47 16.58
C ASP A 220 36.02 0.00 16.72
N ARG A 221 35.19 -0.82 17.39
CA ARG A 221 35.37 -2.28 17.53
C ARG A 221 34.54 -3.11 16.54
N HIS A 222 33.66 -2.47 15.76
CA HIS A 222 32.69 -3.13 14.87
C HIS A 222 31.80 -4.16 15.60
N LEU A 223 31.35 -3.77 16.79
CA LEU A 223 30.50 -4.59 17.65
C LEU A 223 29.10 -3.97 17.72
N ILE A 224 28.08 -4.82 17.79
CA ILE A 224 26.71 -4.44 18.13
C ILE A 224 26.26 -5.23 19.35
N ALA A 225 25.38 -4.66 20.17
CA ALA A 225 24.73 -5.40 21.24
C ALA A 225 23.21 -5.17 21.24
N VAL A 226 22.48 -6.26 21.45
CA VAL A 226 21.01 -6.30 21.54
C VAL A 226 20.57 -6.92 22.87
N PRO A 227 19.39 -6.57 23.38
CA PRO A 227 18.82 -7.20 24.56
C PRO A 227 18.40 -8.64 24.26
N SER A 228 18.80 -9.55 25.13
CA SER A 228 18.39 -10.96 25.09
C SER A 228 16.89 -11.13 25.40
N ALA A 229 16.34 -12.29 25.04
CA ALA A 229 14.98 -12.68 25.43
C ALA A 229 14.90 -14.16 25.82
N SER A 230 13.74 -14.55 26.37
CA SER A 230 13.42 -15.95 26.67
C SER A 230 13.12 -16.79 25.40
N TYR A 231 13.19 -16.18 24.22
CA TYR A 231 12.96 -16.78 22.91
C TYR A 231 14.09 -16.37 21.96
N ALA A 232 14.26 -17.11 20.86
CA ALA A 232 15.28 -16.79 19.87
C ALA A 232 14.88 -15.54 19.07
N GLN A 233 15.81 -14.63 18.84
CA GLN A 233 15.55 -13.38 18.13
C GLN A 233 16.38 -13.32 16.87
N ARG A 234 15.72 -13.13 15.73
CA ARG A 234 16.36 -12.84 14.44
C ARG A 234 16.43 -11.34 14.24
N PHE A 235 17.57 -10.81 13.83
CA PHE A 235 17.82 -9.41 13.51
C PHE A 235 18.44 -9.28 12.13
N GLU A 236 18.18 -8.16 11.47
CA GLU A 236 18.85 -7.78 10.24
C GLU A 236 19.48 -6.40 10.42
N PHE A 237 20.77 -6.33 10.12
CA PHE A 237 21.59 -5.15 10.34
C PHE A 237 22.19 -4.71 9.01
N SER A 238 22.16 -3.41 8.77
CA SER A 238 22.82 -2.78 7.63
C SER A 238 23.65 -1.58 8.07
N VAL A 239 24.79 -1.38 7.43
CA VAL A 239 25.70 -0.26 7.71
C VAL A 239 26.39 0.19 6.43
N MET A 240 26.59 1.50 6.27
CA MET A 240 27.44 1.99 5.18
C MET A 240 28.91 1.90 5.58
N THR A 241 29.72 1.45 4.64
CA THR A 241 31.16 1.31 4.76
C THR A 241 31.84 2.02 3.59
N ASP A 242 33.15 2.23 3.68
CA ASP A 242 33.95 2.77 2.57
C ASP A 242 33.91 1.89 1.30
N ALA A 243 33.60 0.59 1.44
CA ALA A 243 33.43 -0.36 0.34
C ALA A 243 31.98 -0.50 -0.16
N GLY A 244 31.00 0.16 0.46
CA GLY A 244 29.58 0.06 0.12
C GLY A 244 28.70 -0.32 1.31
N VAL A 245 27.48 -0.83 1.05
CA VAL A 245 26.55 -1.23 2.12
C VAL A 245 26.86 -2.67 2.54
N GLY A 246 27.17 -2.86 3.82
CA GLY A 246 27.23 -4.19 4.44
C GLY A 246 25.86 -4.56 5.00
N ILE A 247 25.41 -5.79 4.78
CA ILE A 247 24.19 -6.35 5.36
C ILE A 247 24.57 -7.65 6.06
N CYS A 248 24.07 -7.86 7.28
CA CYS A 248 24.20 -9.13 7.97
C CYS A 248 22.91 -9.51 8.68
N GLU A 249 22.66 -10.81 8.70
CA GLU A 249 21.60 -11.41 9.50
C GLU A 249 22.20 -11.96 10.79
N TYR A 250 21.48 -11.79 11.89
CA TYR A 250 21.92 -12.23 13.20
C TYR A 250 20.82 -13.01 13.94
N LEU A 251 21.19 -14.08 14.63
CA LEU A 251 20.29 -14.91 15.43
C LEU A 251 20.80 -14.99 16.88
N VAL A 252 20.08 -14.35 17.80
CA VAL A 252 20.29 -14.50 19.25
C VAL A 252 19.56 -15.76 19.72
N PRO A 253 20.25 -16.74 20.32
CA PRO A 253 19.59 -17.91 20.88
C PRO A 253 18.77 -17.54 22.13
N ALA A 254 17.72 -18.33 22.40
CA ALA A 254 16.88 -18.15 23.59
C ALA A 254 17.66 -18.39 24.89
N GLY A 255 17.30 -17.67 25.96
CA GLY A 255 17.66 -18.05 27.33
C GLY A 255 19.06 -17.63 27.81
N LEU A 256 19.66 -16.60 27.21
CA LEU A 256 20.96 -16.05 27.63
C LEU A 256 20.92 -15.25 28.95
N GLY A 257 19.78 -15.14 29.64
CA GLY A 257 19.64 -14.35 30.87
C GLY A 257 19.68 -12.84 30.63
N ASP A 258 19.80 -12.02 31.69
CA ASP A 258 19.70 -10.54 31.67
C ASP A 258 20.90 -9.81 31.00
N THR A 259 21.57 -10.43 30.02
CA THR A 259 22.80 -9.88 29.43
C THR A 259 22.57 -9.31 28.03
N TRP A 260 23.20 -8.16 27.75
CA TRP A 260 23.41 -7.70 26.39
C TRP A 260 24.31 -8.68 25.64
N ASP A 261 23.93 -9.05 24.43
CA ASP A 261 24.71 -9.96 23.61
C ASP A 261 25.54 -9.17 22.60
N ALA A 262 26.82 -8.96 22.92
CA ALA A 262 27.74 -8.20 22.08
C ALA A 262 28.40 -9.11 21.05
N MET A 263 28.23 -8.78 19.77
CA MET A 263 28.62 -9.65 18.67
C MET A 263 29.48 -8.91 17.63
N PRO A 264 30.58 -9.54 17.15
CA PRO A 264 31.29 -9.04 15.99
C PRO A 264 30.41 -9.19 14.75
N VAL A 265 30.17 -8.09 14.06
CA VAL A 265 29.40 -8.09 12.82
C VAL A 265 30.29 -8.65 11.72
N VAL A 266 30.07 -9.92 11.37
CA VAL A 266 30.70 -10.54 10.21
C VAL A 266 29.97 -10.03 8.96
N SER A 267 30.60 -9.10 8.24
CA SER A 267 30.06 -8.60 6.98
C SER A 267 30.03 -9.72 5.94
N VAL A 268 28.83 -10.12 5.50
CA VAL A 268 28.67 -10.99 4.33
C VAL A 268 28.41 -10.10 3.12
N VAL A 269 29.43 -9.86 2.30
CA VAL A 269 29.25 -9.18 1.01
C VAL A 269 29.25 -10.25 -0.07
N ASN A 270 28.14 -10.39 -0.80
CA ASN A 270 27.99 -11.36 -1.89
C ASN A 270 28.30 -12.82 -1.48
N GLY A 271 27.85 -13.24 -0.30
CA GLY A 271 28.03 -14.63 0.17
C GLY A 271 29.44 -14.98 0.66
N ALA A 272 30.38 -14.03 0.68
CA ALA A 272 31.69 -14.20 1.30
C ALA A 272 31.75 -13.42 2.62
N ALA A 273 32.17 -14.09 3.70
CA ALA A 273 32.55 -13.42 4.93
C ALA A 273 33.77 -12.53 4.64
N LEU A 274 33.58 -11.22 4.58
CA LEU A 274 34.69 -10.29 4.47
C LEU A 274 35.23 -9.98 5.87
N PRO A 275 36.56 -9.96 6.06
CA PRO A 275 37.15 -9.55 7.33
C PRO A 275 36.85 -8.08 7.65
N LEU A 276 36.68 -7.82 8.95
CA LEU A 276 36.32 -6.59 9.70
C LEU A 276 37.21 -5.34 9.46
N THR A 277 37.94 -5.25 8.36
CA THR A 277 38.87 -4.14 8.07
C THR A 277 38.23 -2.92 7.41
N VAL A 278 36.92 -2.93 7.21
CA VAL A 278 36.20 -1.90 6.45
C VAL A 278 35.65 -0.86 7.43
N ASN A 279 36.00 0.42 7.26
CA ASN A 279 35.58 1.46 8.20
C ASN A 279 34.07 1.68 8.12
N TRP A 280 33.37 1.54 9.25
CA TRP A 280 31.95 1.87 9.32
C TRP A 280 31.74 3.38 9.39
N ILE A 281 30.82 3.88 8.58
CA ILE A 281 30.43 5.29 8.62
C ILE A 281 29.55 5.50 9.86
N LYS A 282 30.03 6.29 10.83
CA LYS A 282 29.29 6.60 12.07
C LYS A 282 27.91 7.20 11.74
N GLY A 283 26.87 6.66 12.38
CA GLY A 283 25.47 7.08 12.18
C GLY A 283 24.77 6.44 10.98
N SER A 284 25.45 5.62 10.18
CA SER A 284 24.84 4.95 9.01
C SER A 284 24.19 3.59 9.32
N ALA A 285 24.25 3.16 10.58
CA ALA A 285 23.82 1.83 10.99
C ALA A 285 22.30 1.78 11.20
N VAL A 286 21.67 0.73 10.69
CA VAL A 286 20.23 0.48 10.79
C VAL A 286 20.04 -0.98 11.21
N LEU A 287 19.36 -1.19 12.32
CA LEU A 287 18.97 -2.51 12.82
C LEU A 287 17.44 -2.63 12.79
N TYR A 288 16.91 -3.74 12.30
CA TYR A 288 15.49 -4.05 12.39
C TYR A 288 15.28 -5.53 12.68
N ARG A 289 14.05 -5.84 13.11
CA ARG A 289 13.63 -7.19 13.43
C ARG A 289 12.60 -7.66 12.39
N PRO A 290 12.87 -8.70 11.58
CA PRO A 290 11.84 -9.31 10.75
C PRO A 290 10.79 -9.97 11.64
N PHE A 291 9.52 -9.86 11.25
CA PHE A 291 8.47 -10.67 11.86
C PHE A 291 8.49 -12.06 11.24
N THR A 292 8.34 -13.07 12.10
CA THR A 292 8.24 -14.47 11.67
C THR A 292 6.82 -14.72 11.18
N LEU A 293 6.69 -15.17 9.93
CA LEU A 293 5.43 -15.71 9.43
C LEU A 293 5.17 -17.04 10.13
N LEU A 294 4.13 -17.11 10.94
CA LEU A 294 3.62 -18.36 11.49
C LEU A 294 2.85 -19.06 10.38
N ASP A 295 3.57 -19.85 9.59
CA ASP A 295 2.93 -20.68 8.58
C ASP A 295 2.08 -21.73 9.29
N GLY A 296 0.82 -21.80 8.91
CA GLY A 296 -0.14 -22.74 9.49
C GLY A 296 0.10 -24.18 9.03
N GLY A 297 1.35 -24.62 8.82
CA GLY A 297 1.69 -25.94 8.29
C GLY A 297 1.11 -26.18 6.89
N ASP A 298 1.99 -26.11 5.89
CA ASP A 298 1.68 -26.26 4.46
C ASP A 298 0.76 -25.16 3.88
N ALA A 299 1.08 -24.72 2.65
CA ALA A 299 0.17 -23.86 1.88
C ALA A 299 -1.22 -24.52 1.89
N PRO A 300 -2.28 -23.81 2.28
CA PRO A 300 -3.60 -24.41 2.49
C PRO A 300 -4.03 -25.14 1.22
N THR A 301 -4.01 -26.47 1.26
CA THR A 301 -4.37 -27.31 0.09
C THR A 301 -5.86 -27.27 -0.18
N THR A 302 -6.63 -26.77 0.79
CA THR A 302 -8.05 -26.45 0.66
C THR A 302 -8.32 -25.05 1.24
N PRO A 303 -9.34 -24.32 0.75
CA PRO A 303 -9.79 -23.04 1.32
C PRO A 303 -10.18 -23.09 2.81
N ASN A 304 -10.19 -24.28 3.41
CA ASN A 304 -10.70 -24.55 4.75
C ASN A 304 -9.66 -25.10 5.75
N ASP A 305 -8.37 -25.17 5.43
CA ASP A 305 -7.37 -25.53 6.45
C ASP A 305 -7.30 -24.49 7.56
N THR A 306 -7.16 -24.95 8.81
CA THR A 306 -7.24 -24.10 10.00
C THR A 306 -5.83 -23.84 10.48
N ILE A 307 -5.36 -22.59 10.40
CA ILE A 307 -4.10 -22.17 11.02
C ILE A 307 -4.27 -22.35 12.54
N THR A 308 -3.63 -23.39 13.06
CA THR A 308 -3.66 -23.79 14.48
C THR A 308 -2.33 -23.45 15.16
N SER A 309 -1.44 -22.70 14.52
CA SER A 309 -0.19 -22.26 15.11
C SER A 309 -0.49 -21.35 16.30
N LYS A 310 -0.22 -21.87 17.50
CA LYS A 310 -0.30 -21.12 18.74
C LYS A 310 0.79 -20.05 18.71
N TRP A 311 0.42 -18.78 18.90
CA TRP A 311 1.35 -17.68 19.15
C TRP A 311 2.42 -18.10 20.16
N SER A 312 3.69 -17.86 19.84
CA SER A 312 4.77 -18.10 20.79
C SER A 312 4.91 -16.91 21.74
N ALA A 313 5.97 -16.91 22.55
CA ALA A 313 6.31 -15.76 23.40
C ALA A 313 6.91 -14.59 22.61
N ASP A 314 7.20 -14.78 21.31
CA ASP A 314 7.79 -13.77 20.44
C ASP A 314 6.73 -12.78 19.90
N PRO A 315 6.78 -11.49 20.27
CA PRO A 315 5.82 -10.50 19.80
C PRO A 315 6.01 -10.10 18.32
N TYR A 316 7.09 -10.55 17.67
CA TYR A 316 7.37 -10.29 16.25
C TYR A 316 6.95 -11.50 15.41
N GLU A 317 5.71 -11.92 15.60
CA GLU A 317 5.07 -12.98 14.84
C GLU A 317 3.83 -12.43 14.16
N PHE A 318 3.58 -12.89 12.94
CA PHE A 318 2.35 -12.60 12.22
C PHE A 318 1.90 -13.84 11.46
N GLN A 319 0.62 -13.88 11.13
CA GLN A 319 0.04 -14.89 10.27
C GLN A 319 -0.83 -14.19 9.22
N LEU A 320 -0.93 -14.82 8.06
CA LEU A 320 -1.89 -14.40 7.04
C LEU A 320 -3.25 -14.91 7.46
N ARG A 321 -4.22 -14.01 7.65
CA ARG A 321 -5.54 -14.45 8.07
C ARG A 321 -6.19 -15.33 7.00
N LYS A 322 -6.83 -16.40 7.46
CA LYS A 322 -7.67 -17.29 6.66
C LYS A 322 -8.80 -16.50 5.96
N GLY A 323 -8.96 -16.75 4.67
CA GLY A 323 -9.70 -15.90 3.74
C GLY A 323 -8.98 -15.71 2.41
N ASN A 324 -7.85 -16.42 2.21
CA ASN A 324 -7.20 -16.50 0.90
C ASN A 324 -8.24 -16.92 -0.15
N VAL A 325 -8.43 -16.05 -1.12
CA VAL A 325 -9.39 -16.27 -2.17
C VAL A 325 -8.67 -17.06 -3.26
N GLY A 326 -8.69 -18.39 -3.10
CA GLY A 326 -7.85 -19.31 -3.86
C GLY A 326 -6.41 -19.40 -3.34
N PRO A 327 -5.54 -20.18 -4.00
CA PRO A 327 -4.21 -20.50 -3.49
C PRO A 327 -3.21 -19.34 -3.55
N SER A 328 -3.54 -18.20 -4.19
CA SER A 328 -2.53 -17.19 -4.57
C SER A 328 -2.80 -15.77 -4.16
N VAL A 329 -3.94 -15.50 -3.51
CA VAL A 329 -4.35 -14.15 -3.14
C VAL A 329 -4.80 -14.12 -1.68
N ASN A 330 -4.30 -13.14 -0.94
CA ASN A 330 -4.77 -12.81 0.39
C ASN A 330 -5.52 -11.48 0.28
N MET A 331 -6.64 -11.36 0.97
CA MET A 331 -7.44 -10.13 0.99
C MET A 331 -6.71 -8.91 1.58
N GLY A 332 -5.47 -9.08 2.03
CA GLY A 332 -4.69 -8.09 2.74
C GLY A 332 -5.05 -8.06 4.21
N VAL A 333 -5.45 -9.17 4.82
CA VAL A 333 -5.74 -9.24 6.25
C VAL A 333 -4.64 -9.98 6.97
N LEU A 334 -3.95 -9.27 7.85
CA LEU A 334 -2.83 -9.76 8.66
C LEU A 334 -3.23 -9.84 10.12
N ASP A 335 -2.92 -10.96 10.74
CA ASP A 335 -3.04 -11.13 12.18
C ASP A 335 -1.63 -11.07 12.79
N PHE A 336 -1.46 -10.22 13.79
CA PHE A 336 -0.23 -10.10 14.57
C PHE A 336 -0.40 -10.75 15.92
N ASN A 337 0.72 -11.23 16.49
CA ASN A 337 0.75 -11.71 17.86
C ASN A 337 0.23 -10.61 18.80
N PRO A 338 -0.80 -10.87 19.63
CA PRO A 338 -1.34 -9.92 20.60
C PRO A 338 -0.30 -9.25 21.50
N LEU A 339 0.81 -9.93 21.80
CA LEU A 339 1.90 -9.38 22.59
C LEU A 339 2.54 -8.14 21.92
N GLY A 340 2.49 -8.05 20.60
CA GLY A 340 2.99 -6.92 19.82
C GLY A 340 2.15 -5.64 19.96
N ALA A 341 0.88 -5.74 20.37
CA ALA A 341 0.03 -4.57 20.61
C ALA A 341 0.40 -3.76 21.85
N GLY A 342 1.21 -4.34 22.74
CA GLY A 342 1.47 -3.79 24.06
C GLY A 342 0.27 -3.97 25.02
N GLY A 343 0.56 -4.06 26.32
CA GLY A 343 -0.41 -4.03 27.42
C GLY A 343 0.14 -3.26 28.62
N ASN A 344 -0.68 -2.92 29.62
CA ASN A 344 -0.28 -2.33 30.92
C ASN A 344 0.98 -1.42 30.93
N GLY A 345 1.03 -0.41 30.05
CA GLY A 345 2.13 0.58 30.00
C GLY A 345 3.19 0.35 28.92
N ALA A 346 3.08 -0.74 28.16
CA ALA A 346 3.91 -0.98 26.98
C ALA A 346 3.46 -0.17 25.75
N GLN A 347 4.43 0.33 24.98
CA GLN A 347 4.22 0.87 23.64
C GLN A 347 3.97 -0.27 22.64
N PRO A 348 2.95 -0.13 21.78
CA PRO A 348 2.72 -1.09 20.70
C PRO A 348 3.89 -1.09 19.70
N LEU A 349 4.19 -2.26 19.14
CA LEU A 349 5.18 -2.40 18.09
C LEU A 349 4.77 -1.65 16.82
N LYS A 350 5.76 -1.12 16.10
CA LYS A 350 5.57 -0.60 14.75
C LYS A 350 6.03 -1.63 13.73
N ALA A 351 5.11 -2.07 12.88
CA ALA A 351 5.40 -2.96 11.77
C ALA A 351 5.51 -2.17 10.46
N ARG A 352 6.37 -2.64 9.55
CA ARG A 352 6.59 -2.13 8.20
C ARG A 352 6.35 -3.28 7.24
N ILE A 353 5.27 -3.17 6.47
CA ILE A 353 4.76 -4.23 5.63
C ILE A 353 5.08 -3.88 4.18
N SER A 354 5.79 -4.75 3.48
CA SER A 354 6.00 -4.64 2.04
C SER A 354 5.29 -5.77 1.32
N TYR A 355 4.52 -5.45 0.28
CA TYR A 355 3.72 -6.45 -0.41
C TYR A 355 3.42 -6.09 -1.85
N ASN A 356 3.10 -7.11 -2.66
CA ASN A 356 2.65 -6.92 -4.04
C ASN A 356 1.12 -6.84 -4.08
N VAL A 357 0.58 -5.78 -4.69
CA VAL A 357 -0.86 -5.61 -4.90
C VAL A 357 -1.33 -6.57 -5.98
N TYR A 358 -2.45 -7.25 -5.74
CA TYR A 358 -3.01 -8.25 -6.65
C TYR A 358 -3.46 -7.65 -7.98
N ASP A 359 -4.37 -6.66 -7.94
CA ASP A 359 -4.91 -5.99 -9.11
C ASP A 359 -5.40 -4.59 -8.75
N TRP A 360 -4.95 -3.58 -9.48
CA TRP A 360 -5.36 -2.18 -9.29
C TRP A 360 -6.70 -1.83 -9.96
N HIS A 361 -7.29 -2.77 -10.71
CA HIS A 361 -8.69 -2.72 -11.14
C HIS A 361 -9.66 -3.17 -10.06
N LEU A 362 -9.17 -3.82 -9.01
CA LEU A 362 -9.97 -4.12 -7.83
C LEU A 362 -10.02 -2.87 -6.96
N LEU A 363 -11.10 -2.12 -7.11
CA LEU A 363 -11.34 -0.87 -6.40
C LEU A 363 -11.79 -1.19 -4.99
N HIS A 364 -11.47 -0.30 -4.05
CA HIS A 364 -11.98 -0.38 -2.69
C HIS A 364 -12.43 0.98 -2.16
N GLU A 365 -13.43 0.94 -1.29
CA GLU A 365 -13.93 2.09 -0.55
C GLU A 365 -14.19 1.74 0.90
N ASP A 366 -13.75 2.64 1.78
CA ASP A 366 -13.94 2.52 3.23
C ASP A 366 -15.17 3.34 3.62
N ARG A 367 -16.12 2.70 4.29
CA ARG A 367 -17.45 3.23 4.55
C ARG A 367 -17.94 2.83 5.94
N ASP A 368 -18.49 3.81 6.63
CA ASP A 368 -19.12 3.60 7.92
C ASP A 368 -20.58 3.17 7.68
N LEU A 369 -20.95 2.02 8.24
CA LEU A 369 -22.31 1.54 8.22
C LEU A 369 -23.06 2.11 9.44
N PRO A 370 -24.04 3.01 9.23
CA PRO A 370 -24.71 3.70 10.33
C PRO A 370 -25.59 2.74 11.16
N VAL A 371 -25.70 2.96 12.46
CA VAL A 371 -26.57 2.16 13.33
C VAL A 371 -28.01 2.66 13.23
N VAL A 372 -28.78 2.15 12.27
CA VAL A 372 -30.19 2.53 12.06
C VAL A 372 -31.12 1.31 11.99
N SER A 373 -32.39 1.52 12.33
CA SER A 373 -33.42 0.49 12.41
C SER A 373 -34.05 0.10 11.06
N GLU A 374 -33.47 0.55 9.96
CA GLU A 374 -33.93 0.34 8.57
C GLU A 374 -32.80 -0.27 7.73
N ASP A 375 -33.13 -0.59 6.47
CA ASP A 375 -32.13 -1.03 5.48
C ASP A 375 -31.13 0.10 5.22
N ARG A 376 -29.87 -0.25 5.09
CA ARG A 376 -28.75 0.70 5.00
C ARG A 376 -28.14 0.61 3.62
N THR A 377 -28.19 1.69 2.85
CA THR A 377 -27.62 1.69 1.50
C THR A 377 -26.38 2.54 1.43
N ILE A 378 -25.29 1.94 0.94
CA ILE A 378 -24.04 2.60 0.59
C ILE A 378 -24.00 2.77 -0.93
N ARG A 379 -23.65 3.98 -1.38
CA ARG A 379 -23.39 4.27 -2.79
C ARG A 379 -21.88 4.30 -3.03
N LEU A 380 -21.42 3.48 -3.97
CA LEU A 380 -20.05 3.42 -4.45
C LEU A 380 -19.77 4.56 -5.45
N ALA A 381 -18.50 4.86 -5.68
CA ALA A 381 -18.03 5.90 -6.57
C ALA A 381 -18.30 5.59 -8.05
N ILE A 382 -18.38 4.30 -8.38
CA ILE A 382 -18.63 3.79 -9.72
C ILE A 382 -20.02 3.18 -9.80
N ASP A 383 -20.73 3.56 -10.85
CA ASP A 383 -21.96 2.92 -11.32
C ASP A 383 -21.60 1.83 -12.36
N ASN A 384 -22.49 0.86 -12.61
CA ASN A 384 -22.25 -0.29 -13.49
C ASN A 384 -21.09 -1.17 -13.00
N LEU A 385 -21.30 -1.89 -11.90
CA LEU A 385 -20.37 -2.90 -11.39
C LEU A 385 -20.32 -4.13 -12.30
N LYS A 386 -19.17 -4.79 -12.39
CA LYS A 386 -19.06 -6.08 -13.08
C LYS A 386 -19.84 -7.15 -12.30
N LYS A 387 -20.60 -7.97 -13.02
CA LYS A 387 -21.32 -9.13 -12.49
C LYS A 387 -20.81 -10.41 -13.16
N ILE A 388 -20.71 -11.51 -12.43
CA ILE A 388 -20.34 -12.81 -12.96
C ILE A 388 -21.28 -13.16 -14.11
N GLY A 389 -20.69 -13.53 -15.25
CA GLY A 389 -21.43 -13.77 -16.49
C GLY A 389 -21.59 -12.55 -17.39
N ASP A 390 -21.19 -11.35 -16.94
CA ASP A 390 -21.11 -10.18 -17.83
C ASP A 390 -20.07 -10.43 -18.92
N ALA A 391 -20.39 -10.04 -20.15
CA ALA A 391 -19.44 -10.08 -21.25
C ALA A 391 -18.34 -9.03 -21.03
N GLN A 392 -17.10 -9.48 -21.05
CA GLN A 392 -15.92 -8.65 -21.04
C GLN A 392 -15.65 -8.09 -22.45
N TYR A 393 -14.67 -7.20 -22.53
CA TYR A 393 -14.29 -6.57 -23.79
C TYR A 393 -13.82 -7.57 -24.85
N ASP A 394 -13.15 -8.64 -24.44
CA ASP A 394 -12.71 -9.75 -25.30
C ASP A 394 -13.81 -10.79 -25.57
N GLN A 395 -15.05 -10.48 -25.21
CA GLN A 395 -16.22 -11.36 -25.28
C GLN A 395 -16.16 -12.59 -24.37
N THR A 396 -15.13 -12.73 -23.52
CA THR A 396 -15.14 -13.73 -22.45
C THR A 396 -16.15 -13.32 -21.38
N LEU A 397 -16.56 -14.29 -20.56
CA LEU A 397 -17.44 -13.98 -19.43
C LEU A 397 -16.60 -13.64 -18.21
N PHE A 398 -17.01 -12.59 -17.49
CA PHE A 398 -16.42 -12.27 -16.20
C PHE A 398 -16.66 -13.43 -15.23
N SER A 399 -15.58 -13.98 -14.68
CA SER A 399 -15.63 -15.16 -13.80
C SER A 399 -15.59 -14.80 -12.31
N GLY A 400 -15.64 -13.49 -11.99
CA GLY A 400 -15.53 -12.97 -10.62
C GLY A 400 -14.16 -12.35 -10.36
N ILE A 401 -14.05 -11.62 -9.25
CA ILE A 401 -12.89 -10.81 -8.86
C ILE A 401 -11.59 -11.63 -8.78
N PHE A 402 -11.67 -12.89 -8.32
CA PHE A 402 -10.50 -13.79 -8.21
C PHE A 402 -10.58 -14.96 -9.20
N GLY A 403 -11.37 -14.78 -10.25
CA GLY A 403 -11.61 -15.79 -11.26
C GLY A 403 -12.39 -17.02 -10.74
N PRO A 404 -12.31 -18.15 -11.46
CA PRO A 404 -13.22 -19.28 -11.26
C PRO A 404 -12.97 -20.08 -9.97
N LEU A 405 -11.81 -19.92 -9.32
CA LEU A 405 -11.47 -20.66 -8.09
C LEU A 405 -12.23 -20.15 -6.87
N ALA A 406 -12.67 -18.89 -6.90
CA ALA A 406 -13.50 -18.29 -5.87
C ALA A 406 -14.28 -17.12 -6.46
N PRO A 407 -15.34 -17.43 -7.24
CA PRO A 407 -16.09 -16.44 -8.00
C PRO A 407 -16.87 -15.52 -7.05
N ALA A 408 -16.53 -14.24 -7.07
CA ALA A 408 -17.25 -13.19 -6.34
C ALA A 408 -17.48 -11.98 -7.24
N ASP A 409 -18.64 -11.36 -7.12
CA ASP A 409 -18.98 -10.07 -7.74
C ASP A 409 -18.41 -8.90 -6.94
N LEU A 410 -18.41 -9.04 -5.61
CA LEU A 410 -18.06 -8.01 -4.64
C LEU A 410 -17.55 -8.68 -3.36
N ILE A 411 -16.75 -7.97 -2.58
CA ILE A 411 -16.24 -8.45 -1.29
C ILE A 411 -16.50 -7.37 -0.25
N ILE A 412 -16.91 -7.77 0.95
CA ILE A 412 -17.03 -6.84 2.07
C ILE A 412 -16.13 -7.34 3.19
N CYS A 413 -15.28 -6.46 3.69
CA CYS A 413 -14.39 -6.70 4.81
C CYS A 413 -14.71 -5.75 5.94
N ASN A 414 -14.83 -6.27 7.15
CA ASN A 414 -14.95 -5.48 8.35
C ASN A 414 -13.54 -5.09 8.82
N LEU A 415 -13.23 -3.80 8.81
CA LEU A 415 -11.91 -3.28 9.15
C LEU A 415 -11.58 -3.43 10.64
N GLU A 416 -12.60 -3.58 11.49
CA GLU A 416 -12.44 -3.66 12.94
C GLU A 416 -11.95 -5.02 13.43
N ASN A 417 -12.41 -6.08 12.76
CA ASN A 417 -12.08 -7.43 13.16
C ASN A 417 -11.35 -8.20 12.07
N GLY A 418 -11.32 -7.73 10.81
CA GLY A 418 -10.71 -8.36 9.64
C GLY A 418 -11.55 -9.46 8.98
N ASP A 419 -12.78 -9.68 9.44
CA ASP A 419 -13.67 -10.67 8.84
C ASP A 419 -14.13 -10.21 7.47
N SER A 420 -14.28 -11.15 6.56
CA SER A 420 -14.61 -10.84 5.18
C SER A 420 -15.47 -11.89 4.54
N GLU A 421 -16.31 -11.43 3.62
CA GLU A 421 -17.19 -12.30 2.85
C GLU A 421 -17.20 -11.94 1.38
N LEU A 422 -17.26 -13.01 0.58
CA LEU A 422 -17.34 -12.99 -0.88
C LEU A 422 -18.81 -13.00 -1.28
N PHE A 423 -19.27 -11.97 -1.97
CA PHE A 423 -20.63 -11.87 -2.45
C PHE A 423 -20.74 -12.22 -3.92
N SER A 424 -21.73 -13.05 -4.24
CA SER A 424 -22.20 -13.21 -5.62
C SER A 424 -23.72 -13.22 -5.68
N SER A 425 -24.24 -12.63 -6.75
CA SER A 425 -25.68 -12.68 -7.08
C SER A 425 -26.24 -14.10 -7.25
N SER A 426 -25.37 -15.09 -7.42
CA SER A 426 -25.75 -16.51 -7.58
C SER A 426 -25.72 -17.32 -6.29
N ALA A 427 -25.20 -16.77 -5.18
CA ALA A 427 -25.06 -17.49 -3.91
C ALA A 427 -25.69 -16.75 -2.72
N ASN A 428 -25.05 -15.68 -2.25
CA ASN A 428 -25.33 -15.02 -0.98
C ASN A 428 -25.72 -13.54 -1.11
N ALA A 429 -25.68 -12.95 -2.30
CA ALA A 429 -26.23 -11.62 -2.58
C ALA A 429 -27.53 -11.66 -3.38
N VAL A 430 -28.27 -10.56 -3.34
CA VAL A 430 -29.50 -10.34 -4.10
C VAL A 430 -29.25 -9.27 -5.17
N ASP A 431 -29.53 -9.60 -6.43
CA ASP A 431 -29.46 -8.63 -7.52
C ASP A 431 -30.69 -7.71 -7.49
N LEU A 432 -30.51 -6.47 -7.03
CA LEU A 432 -31.57 -5.48 -6.92
C LEU A 432 -32.00 -4.90 -8.28
N ASP A 433 -31.24 -5.12 -9.35
CA ASP A 433 -31.61 -4.69 -10.70
C ASP A 433 -32.53 -5.71 -11.40
N GLY A 434 -32.60 -6.94 -10.88
CA GLY A 434 -33.30 -8.09 -11.45
C GLY A 434 -34.67 -8.42 -10.82
N ASP A 435 -35.29 -7.48 -10.12
CA ASP A 435 -36.61 -7.64 -9.45
C ASP A 435 -36.62 -8.62 -8.27
N ALA A 436 -35.51 -8.72 -7.55
CA ALA A 436 -35.40 -9.63 -6.41
C ALA A 436 -35.91 -8.99 -5.10
N THR A 437 -36.66 -9.78 -4.31
CA THR A 437 -37.43 -9.32 -3.14
C THR A 437 -36.89 -9.79 -1.78
N ASP A 438 -35.83 -10.60 -1.77
CA ASP A 438 -35.27 -11.15 -0.53
C ASP A 438 -34.46 -10.09 0.23
N LYS A 439 -35.15 -9.37 1.12
CA LYS A 439 -34.56 -8.34 1.99
C LYS A 439 -33.76 -8.90 3.17
N THR A 440 -33.60 -10.22 3.27
CA THR A 440 -32.81 -10.83 4.35
C THR A 440 -31.31 -10.92 4.03
N LYS A 441 -30.93 -10.65 2.79
CA LYS A 441 -29.56 -10.71 2.28
C LYS A 441 -29.03 -9.34 1.90
N VAL A 442 -27.72 -9.24 1.69
CA VAL A 442 -27.09 -8.07 1.07
C VAL A 442 -27.59 -7.92 -0.36
N GLY A 443 -28.17 -6.76 -0.67
CA GLY A 443 -28.66 -6.42 -2.01
C GLY A 443 -27.63 -5.59 -2.77
N ILE A 444 -27.33 -5.97 -4.00
CA ILE A 444 -26.40 -5.26 -4.89
C ILE A 444 -27.18 -4.73 -6.09
N SER A 445 -27.13 -3.42 -6.32
CA SER A 445 -27.57 -2.80 -7.58
C SER A 445 -26.33 -2.51 -8.41
N TYR A 446 -26.07 -3.37 -9.38
CA TYR A 446 -24.90 -3.30 -10.25
C TYR A 446 -24.93 -2.03 -11.10
N LYS A 447 -26.07 -1.69 -11.70
CA LYS A 447 -26.24 -0.51 -12.55
C LYS A 447 -26.04 0.79 -11.80
N ASN A 448 -26.51 0.88 -10.55
CA ASN A 448 -26.46 2.12 -9.77
C ASN A 448 -25.30 2.18 -8.77
N GLY A 449 -24.44 1.16 -8.71
CA GLY A 449 -23.32 1.10 -7.78
C GLY A 449 -23.76 1.19 -6.32
N ARG A 450 -24.80 0.45 -5.93
CA ARG A 450 -25.33 0.49 -4.55
C ARG A 450 -25.26 -0.87 -3.87
N VAL A 451 -24.85 -0.85 -2.62
CA VAL A 451 -24.86 -2.02 -1.73
C VAL A 451 -25.84 -1.72 -0.60
N THR A 452 -26.84 -2.56 -0.42
CA THR A 452 -27.88 -2.43 0.59
C THR A 452 -27.75 -3.56 1.61
N PHE A 453 -27.54 -3.17 2.85
CA PHE A 453 -27.43 -4.08 3.99
C PHE A 453 -28.79 -4.19 4.65
N PRO A 454 -29.21 -5.41 5.03
CA PRO A 454 -30.47 -5.61 5.73
C PRO A 454 -30.45 -4.92 7.10
N LYS A 455 -31.62 -4.54 7.61
CA LYS A 455 -31.78 -4.05 8.99
C LYS A 455 -30.99 -4.90 10.00
N ALA A 456 -30.32 -4.24 10.95
CA ALA A 456 -29.56 -4.91 12.01
C ALA A 456 -30.45 -5.90 12.79
N GLY A 457 -29.98 -7.15 12.95
CA GLY A 457 -30.73 -8.23 13.60
C GLY A 457 -31.70 -9.01 12.69
N ALA A 458 -31.74 -8.71 11.38
CA ALA A 458 -32.39 -9.61 10.41
C ALA A 458 -31.49 -10.84 10.19
N ALA A 459 -32.03 -12.05 10.42
CA ALA A 459 -31.37 -13.31 10.09
C ALA A 459 -31.48 -13.60 8.57
N PRO A 460 -30.52 -14.30 7.94
CA PRO A 460 -29.47 -15.12 8.56
C PRO A 460 -28.31 -14.28 9.11
N VAL A 461 -27.80 -14.75 10.24
CA VAL A 461 -26.68 -14.18 11.01
C VAL A 461 -25.42 -14.23 10.16
N ASP A 462 -25.16 -13.13 9.45
CA ASP A 462 -23.93 -12.97 8.70
C ASP A 462 -22.83 -12.44 9.63
N THR A 463 -21.78 -13.23 9.84
CA THR A 463 -20.72 -12.99 10.84
C THR A 463 -19.91 -11.74 10.59
N VAL A 464 -19.87 -11.23 9.35
CA VAL A 464 -19.08 -10.03 9.00
C VAL A 464 -19.73 -8.74 9.52
N TYR A 465 -21.07 -8.67 9.56
CA TYR A 465 -21.83 -7.47 9.98
C TYR A 465 -22.73 -7.68 11.21
N ASN A 466 -22.89 -8.92 11.67
CA ASN A 466 -23.63 -9.28 12.88
C ASN A 466 -22.74 -10.18 13.75
N ASP A 467 -21.62 -9.64 14.26
CA ASP A 467 -20.83 -10.33 15.29
C ASP A 467 -21.74 -10.58 16.52
N PRO A 468 -22.05 -11.84 16.89
CA PRO A 468 -22.91 -12.15 18.02
C PRO A 468 -22.26 -11.86 19.38
N ALA A 469 -20.93 -11.68 19.43
CA ALA A 469 -20.19 -11.29 20.63
C ALA A 469 -19.99 -9.77 20.73
N ALA A 470 -20.08 -9.03 19.63
CA ALA A 470 -20.19 -7.59 19.68
C ALA A 470 -21.60 -7.22 20.15
N THR A 471 -21.69 -6.63 21.35
CA THR A 471 -22.81 -5.71 21.60
C THR A 471 -22.77 -4.71 20.43
N PRO A 472 -23.87 -4.51 19.66
CA PRO A 472 -23.83 -3.72 18.44
C PRO A 472 -23.16 -2.40 18.76
N ASN A 473 -21.93 -2.25 18.27
CA ASN A 473 -21.07 -1.16 18.68
C ASN A 473 -21.88 0.11 18.44
N SER A 474 -22.05 0.94 19.47
CA SER A 474 -22.77 2.22 19.37
C SER A 474 -22.16 3.18 18.33
N ASN A 475 -21.03 2.80 17.73
CA ASN A 475 -20.20 3.58 16.85
C ASN A 475 -20.35 3.22 15.35
N GLY A 476 -21.15 2.21 14.98
CA GLY A 476 -21.25 1.73 13.59
C GLY A 476 -20.16 0.73 13.21
N LEU A 477 -20.28 0.13 12.02
CA LEU A 477 -19.29 -0.79 11.48
C LEU A 477 -18.45 -0.10 10.41
N HIS A 478 -17.13 -0.18 10.51
CA HIS A 478 -16.21 0.32 9.50
C HIS A 478 -15.94 -0.78 8.49
N LEU A 479 -16.42 -0.62 7.26
CA LEU A 479 -16.36 -1.63 6.21
C LEU A 479 -15.50 -1.17 5.05
N ARG A 480 -14.71 -2.07 4.48
CA ARG A 480 -14.08 -1.91 3.17
C ARG A 480 -14.81 -2.78 2.15
N ILE A 481 -15.25 -2.16 1.06
CA ILE A 481 -15.99 -2.83 -0.01
C ILE A 481 -15.08 -2.91 -1.24
N TYR A 482 -14.76 -4.13 -1.69
CA TYR A 482 -13.97 -4.37 -2.89
C TYR A 482 -14.87 -4.72 -4.08
N TYR A 483 -14.63 -4.10 -5.23
CA TYR A 483 -15.45 -4.30 -6.43
C TYR A 483 -14.70 -3.94 -7.73
N MET A 484 -15.23 -4.37 -8.86
CA MET A 484 -14.74 -3.99 -10.20
C MET A 484 -15.82 -3.25 -10.98
N GLY A 485 -15.45 -2.20 -11.70
CA GLY A 485 -16.37 -1.44 -12.57
C GLY A 485 -16.39 -1.98 -14.00
N GLN A 486 -17.56 -1.91 -14.66
CA GLN A 486 -17.65 -2.07 -16.11
C GLN A 486 -16.82 -0.96 -16.78
N ALA A 487 -16.15 -1.29 -17.89
CA ALA A 487 -15.17 -0.46 -18.58
C ALA A 487 -13.76 -0.40 -17.96
N ASP A 488 -13.38 -1.44 -17.21
CA ASP A 488 -12.01 -1.67 -16.73
C ASP A 488 -11.45 -0.44 -15.99
N TRP A 489 -12.22 0.06 -15.03
CA TRP A 489 -11.76 1.11 -14.13
C TRP A 489 -10.67 0.58 -13.21
N GLY A 490 -9.62 1.37 -13.03
CA GLY A 490 -8.62 1.11 -12.02
C GLY A 490 -8.08 2.39 -11.42
N VAL A 491 -7.58 2.29 -10.18
CA VAL A 491 -6.90 3.39 -9.51
C VAL A 491 -5.60 2.88 -8.91
N ALA A 492 -4.48 3.50 -9.26
CA ALA A 492 -3.19 3.24 -8.67
C ALA A 492 -2.63 4.51 -8.06
N ILE A 493 -1.93 4.35 -6.95
CA ILE A 493 -1.17 5.43 -6.32
C ILE A 493 0.31 5.30 -6.66
N GLN A 494 0.93 6.45 -6.84
CA GLN A 494 2.37 6.61 -6.92
C GLN A 494 2.78 7.54 -5.81
N LYS A 495 3.82 7.16 -5.10
CA LYS A 495 4.37 7.97 -4.03
C LYS A 495 5.85 8.18 -4.26
N ALA A 496 6.29 9.41 -4.01
CA ALA A 496 7.70 9.71 -3.89
C ALA A 496 8.23 8.99 -2.64
N PRO A 497 9.31 8.20 -2.78
CA PRO A 497 10.02 7.60 -1.66
C PRO A 497 10.14 8.50 -0.43
N ALA A 498 9.77 8.04 0.75
CA ALA A 498 9.91 8.81 1.98
C ALA A 498 11.37 9.23 2.21
N TYR A 499 12.30 8.35 1.87
CA TYR A 499 13.73 8.56 1.94
C TYR A 499 14.39 8.02 0.69
N TYR A 500 15.33 8.80 0.14
CA TYR A 500 16.23 8.33 -0.90
C TYR A 500 17.63 8.08 -0.33
N THR A 501 18.28 7.05 -0.85
CA THR A 501 19.62 6.60 -0.55
C THR A 501 20.55 6.93 -1.71
N ALA A 502 21.78 7.36 -1.43
CA ALA A 502 22.74 7.67 -2.47
C ALA A 502 23.10 6.39 -3.25
N ALA A 503 23.08 6.47 -4.58
CA ALA A 503 23.61 5.46 -5.46
C ALA A 503 25.13 5.39 -5.30
N THR A 504 25.69 4.17 -5.27
CA THR A 504 27.15 4.01 -5.21
C THR A 504 27.79 4.18 -6.58
N LYS A 505 27.03 3.93 -7.66
CA LYS A 505 27.44 4.16 -9.05
C LYS A 505 26.30 4.76 -9.86
N SER A 506 26.62 5.59 -10.86
CA SER A 506 25.62 6.14 -11.80
C SER A 506 24.80 5.08 -12.55
N SER A 507 25.38 3.88 -12.75
CA SER A 507 24.69 2.75 -13.37
C SER A 507 23.52 2.22 -12.52
N ASP A 508 23.53 2.49 -11.23
CA ASP A 508 22.51 2.01 -10.30
C ASP A 508 21.15 2.68 -10.54
N LEU A 509 21.15 3.89 -11.09
CA LEU A 509 19.94 4.64 -11.44
C LEU A 509 19.30 4.15 -12.75
N THR A 510 20.05 3.38 -13.56
CA THR A 510 19.67 3.08 -14.95
C THR A 510 19.67 1.59 -15.29
N ALA A 511 20.14 0.73 -14.39
CA ALA A 511 20.14 -0.71 -14.56
C ALA A 511 18.99 -1.34 -13.76
N PRO A 512 18.12 -2.14 -14.40
CA PRO A 512 17.22 -3.02 -13.67
C PRO A 512 18.02 -4.01 -12.83
N ARG A 513 17.51 -4.39 -11.65
CA ARG A 513 18.25 -5.21 -10.69
C ARG A 513 17.48 -6.49 -10.34
N PRO A 514 17.70 -7.59 -11.09
CA PRO A 514 17.09 -8.89 -10.81
C PRO A 514 17.43 -9.36 -9.40
N GLY A 515 16.41 -9.70 -8.61
CA GLY A 515 16.55 -10.26 -7.27
C GLY A 515 17.08 -9.29 -6.19
N TYR A 516 17.16 -7.98 -6.49
CA TYR A 516 17.72 -7.02 -5.54
C TYR A 516 16.67 -6.52 -4.54
N LEU A 517 16.88 -6.85 -3.26
CA LEU A 517 16.10 -6.37 -2.11
C LEU A 517 16.62 -5.05 -1.51
N GLY A 518 17.73 -4.51 -2.02
CA GLY A 518 18.28 -3.27 -1.49
C GLY A 518 17.42 -2.04 -1.82
N PRO A 519 17.81 -0.84 -1.34
CA PRO A 519 16.98 0.35 -1.41
C PRO A 519 16.62 0.68 -2.86
N VAL A 520 15.33 0.62 -3.17
CA VAL A 520 14.75 0.99 -4.47
C VAL A 520 14.71 2.51 -4.69
N ASN A 521 15.11 3.29 -3.67
CA ASN A 521 14.99 4.74 -3.63
C ASN A 521 16.33 5.39 -3.84
N LEU A 522 16.85 5.34 -5.05
CA LEU A 522 18.21 5.82 -5.30
C LEU A 522 18.23 7.27 -5.78
N TYR A 523 19.29 7.99 -5.45
CA TYR A 523 19.65 9.25 -6.11
C TYR A 523 21.14 9.30 -6.40
N GLY A 524 21.54 9.99 -7.47
CA GLY A 524 22.94 10.30 -7.76
C GLY A 524 23.20 11.79 -7.60
N VAL A 525 24.37 12.18 -7.13
CA VAL A 525 24.80 13.57 -7.18
C VAL A 525 25.62 13.76 -8.45
N ASN A 526 25.17 14.65 -9.33
CA ASN A 526 25.85 14.93 -10.58
C ASN A 526 26.95 15.97 -10.32
N VAL A 527 28.20 15.54 -10.42
CA VAL A 527 29.38 16.39 -10.25
C VAL A 527 30.16 16.40 -11.55
N ASP A 528 30.43 17.59 -12.08
CA ASP A 528 31.22 17.72 -13.31
C ASP A 528 32.71 17.42 -13.09
N ALA A 529 33.48 17.35 -14.18
CA ALA A 529 34.93 17.09 -14.11
C ALA A 529 35.73 18.18 -13.36
N SER A 530 35.13 19.35 -13.14
CA SER A 530 35.73 20.44 -12.36
C SER A 530 35.34 20.37 -10.88
N GLY A 531 34.53 19.40 -10.45
CA GLY A 531 34.06 19.29 -9.07
C GLY A 531 32.87 20.19 -8.75
N ASN A 532 32.19 20.78 -9.74
CA ASN A 532 30.96 21.52 -9.47
C ASN A 532 29.77 20.57 -9.39
N VAL A 533 28.96 20.72 -8.34
CA VAL A 533 27.69 20.00 -8.21
C VAL A 533 26.67 20.63 -9.15
N GLN A 534 26.27 19.89 -10.18
CA GLN A 534 25.29 20.33 -11.19
C GLN A 534 23.86 20.09 -10.72
N GLY A 535 23.62 18.99 -10.01
CA GLY A 535 22.29 18.62 -9.55
C GLY A 535 22.21 17.23 -8.97
N VAL A 536 20.98 16.72 -8.89
CA VAL A 536 20.65 15.38 -8.40
C VAL A 536 19.93 14.61 -9.48
N ASP A 537 20.45 13.43 -9.80
CA ASP A 537 19.88 12.46 -10.72
C ASP A 537 18.98 11.47 -9.97
N PHE A 538 17.86 11.11 -10.58
CA PHE A 538 16.87 10.17 -10.07
C PHE A 538 16.54 9.11 -11.12
N PRO A 539 16.16 7.89 -10.71
CA PRO A 539 15.60 6.89 -11.63
C PRO A 539 14.46 7.47 -12.46
N PHE A 540 14.31 7.00 -13.70
CA PHE A 540 13.25 7.51 -14.58
C PHE A 540 11.85 7.19 -14.04
N CYS A 541 11.69 6.12 -13.26
CA CYS A 541 10.43 5.80 -12.57
C CYS A 541 10.00 6.80 -11.48
N ASP A 542 10.87 7.76 -11.13
CA ASP A 542 10.55 8.87 -10.22
C ASP A 542 10.20 10.18 -10.96
N PHE A 543 10.19 10.16 -12.29
CA PHE A 543 9.80 11.32 -13.08
C PHE A 543 8.39 11.81 -12.71
N GLY A 544 8.16 13.12 -12.66
CA GLY A 544 6.89 13.70 -12.24
C GLY A 544 6.65 13.75 -10.72
N LYS A 545 7.50 13.11 -9.90
CA LYS A 545 7.41 13.17 -8.43
C LYS A 545 8.12 14.40 -7.89
N THR A 546 7.64 14.95 -6.77
CA THR A 546 8.27 16.08 -6.08
C THR A 546 9.11 15.58 -4.91
N VAL A 547 10.34 16.08 -4.82
CA VAL A 547 11.29 15.76 -3.76
C VAL A 547 11.79 17.03 -3.07
N SER A 548 12.04 16.92 -1.77
CA SER A 548 12.69 17.91 -0.94
C SER A 548 14.14 17.51 -0.71
N ILE A 549 15.06 18.41 -1.06
CA ILE A 549 16.51 18.24 -0.92
C ILE A 549 17.00 19.25 0.10
N SER A 550 17.75 18.82 1.12
CA SER A 550 18.19 19.69 2.23
C SER A 550 19.39 19.11 2.99
N GLY A 551 20.00 19.92 3.87
CA GLY A 551 21.06 19.49 4.78
C GLY A 551 22.44 19.86 4.28
N THR A 552 23.36 18.88 4.20
CA THR A 552 24.70 19.09 3.65
C THR A 552 25.01 18.09 2.54
N VAL A 553 25.81 18.53 1.56
CA VAL A 553 26.52 17.66 0.63
C VAL A 553 27.80 17.18 1.31
N ASN A 554 27.94 15.86 1.47
CA ASN A 554 29.10 15.22 2.05
C ASN A 554 29.93 14.56 0.96
N TYR A 555 31.23 14.83 0.94
CA TYR A 555 32.17 14.28 -0.04
C TYR A 555 33.54 14.03 0.61
N TYR A 556 34.40 13.31 -0.10
CA TYR A 556 35.76 13.02 0.34
C TYR A 556 36.79 13.55 -0.65
N ASP A 557 37.96 13.95 -0.14
CA ASP A 557 39.12 14.23 -0.99
C ASP A 557 39.92 12.96 -1.31
N SER A 558 40.92 13.11 -2.18
CA SER A 558 41.84 12.04 -2.59
C SER A 558 42.69 11.50 -1.44
N SER A 559 42.83 12.27 -0.36
CA SER A 559 43.51 11.86 0.88
C SER A 559 42.57 11.14 1.86
N GLY A 560 41.27 11.06 1.57
CA GLY A 560 40.27 10.43 2.43
C GLY A 560 39.67 11.32 3.51
N ASN A 561 39.96 12.63 3.51
CA ASN A 561 39.31 13.55 4.44
C ASN A 561 37.88 13.83 3.99
N GLY A 562 36.93 13.76 4.92
CA GLY A 562 35.53 14.07 4.67
C GLY A 562 35.23 15.56 4.85
N TYR A 563 34.46 16.13 3.92
CA TYR A 563 34.02 17.52 3.93
C TYR A 563 32.49 17.60 3.85
N ARG A 564 31.93 18.73 4.31
CA ARG A 564 30.50 18.99 4.31
C ARG A 564 30.22 20.40 3.79
N VAL A 565 29.36 20.52 2.79
CA VAL A 565 28.93 21.81 2.22
C VAL A 565 27.45 22.02 2.52
N PRO A 566 27.05 23.12 3.19
CA PRO A 566 25.64 23.42 3.43
C PRO A 566 24.83 23.52 2.14
N LEU A 567 23.61 22.99 2.17
CA LEU A 567 22.67 23.01 1.07
C LEU A 567 21.37 23.71 1.50
N PRO A 568 20.89 24.73 0.78
CA PRO A 568 19.58 25.32 1.05
C PRO A 568 18.49 24.27 0.83
N THR A 569 17.40 24.36 1.60
CA THR A 569 16.27 23.48 1.39
C THR A 569 15.54 23.86 0.11
N THR A 570 15.47 22.93 -0.83
CA THR A 570 14.73 23.09 -2.09
C THR A 570 13.68 22.00 -2.21
N SER A 571 12.55 22.31 -2.84
CA SER A 571 11.52 21.32 -3.15
C SER A 571 11.12 21.50 -4.61
N SER A 572 11.37 20.48 -5.42
CA SER A 572 11.25 20.55 -6.87
C SER A 572 10.72 19.23 -7.42
N ALA A 573 9.95 19.33 -8.50
CA ALA A 573 9.50 18.16 -9.26
C ALA A 573 10.63 17.62 -10.14
N ILE A 574 10.74 16.30 -10.24
CA ILE A 574 11.69 15.57 -11.09
C ILE A 574 11.15 15.59 -12.52
N ASN A 575 11.34 16.70 -13.23
CA ASN A 575 10.71 16.93 -14.54
C ASN A 575 11.70 17.20 -15.68
N GLN A 576 13.01 17.19 -15.41
CA GLN A 576 14.02 17.37 -16.44
C GLN A 576 14.64 16.02 -16.81
N PRO A 577 14.42 15.51 -18.03
CA PRO A 577 15.10 14.30 -18.47
C PRO A 577 16.55 14.64 -18.86
N VAL A 578 17.50 13.87 -18.34
CA VAL A 578 18.92 13.93 -18.71
C VAL A 578 19.37 12.54 -19.15
N ILE A 579 20.36 12.47 -20.06
CA ILE A 579 20.91 11.19 -20.51
C ILE A 579 22.12 10.82 -19.64
N LEU A 580 22.00 9.72 -18.90
CA LEU A 580 23.06 9.12 -18.10
C LEU A 580 23.32 7.70 -18.61
N ASN A 581 24.55 7.41 -19.05
CA ASN A 581 24.92 6.11 -19.63
C ASN A 581 23.99 5.63 -20.77
N GLY A 582 23.55 6.57 -21.63
CA GLY A 582 22.66 6.29 -22.75
C GLY A 582 21.19 6.04 -22.39
N LYS A 583 20.81 6.22 -21.12
CA LYS A 583 19.43 6.08 -20.63
C LYS A 583 18.93 7.39 -20.01
N SER A 584 17.63 7.63 -20.12
CA SER A 584 17.00 8.80 -19.50
C SER A 584 16.92 8.63 -17.99
N VAL A 585 17.31 9.66 -17.25
CA VAL A 585 17.14 9.81 -15.80
C VAL A 585 16.40 11.11 -15.53
N GLY A 586 15.72 11.20 -14.39
CA GLY A 586 15.17 12.45 -13.90
C GLY A 586 16.27 13.31 -13.28
N PHE A 587 16.20 14.63 -13.44
CA PHE A 587 17.23 15.54 -12.95
C PHE A 587 16.60 16.74 -12.24
N ILE A 588 17.24 17.16 -11.15
CA ILE A 588 16.96 18.42 -10.46
C ILE A 588 18.24 19.23 -10.38
N PRO A 589 18.30 20.43 -11.01
CA PRO A 589 19.46 21.28 -10.91
C PRO A 589 19.61 21.82 -9.47
N LEU A 590 20.84 21.82 -8.96
CA LEU A 590 21.18 22.44 -7.69
C LEU A 590 22.00 23.70 -7.98
N ALA A 591 21.41 24.88 -7.76
CA ALA A 591 22.11 26.14 -7.93
C ALA A 591 22.82 26.57 -6.65
N GLY A 592 23.97 27.23 -6.78
CA GLY A 592 24.63 27.95 -5.69
C GLY A 592 25.46 27.11 -4.73
N ILE A 593 25.79 25.85 -5.07
CA ILE A 593 26.76 25.06 -4.32
C ILE A 593 28.16 25.42 -4.81
N ALA A 594 29.06 25.75 -3.88
CA ALA A 594 30.46 26.00 -4.20
C ALA A 594 31.14 24.72 -4.75
N GLN A 595 32.12 24.88 -5.64
CA GLN A 595 32.95 23.79 -6.16
C GLN A 595 33.50 22.92 -5.02
N LEU A 596 33.38 21.60 -5.14
CA LEU A 596 33.88 20.64 -4.16
C LEU A 596 35.41 20.62 -4.22
N ALA A 597 36.06 21.30 -3.28
CA ALA A 597 37.51 21.42 -3.25
C ALA A 597 38.19 20.05 -3.07
N ASN A 598 39.12 19.71 -3.96
CA ASN A 598 39.90 18.46 -3.95
C ASN A 598 39.06 17.17 -3.99
N TYR A 599 37.85 17.22 -4.53
CA TYR A 599 36.95 16.07 -4.63
C TYR A 599 37.60 14.86 -5.31
N ASP A 600 37.47 13.70 -4.68
CA ASP A 600 37.84 12.40 -5.24
C ASP A 600 36.66 11.78 -6.01
N SER A 601 36.76 11.80 -7.34
CA SER A 601 35.73 11.23 -8.23
C SER A 601 35.51 9.73 -8.07
N THR A 602 36.38 9.02 -7.35
CA THR A 602 36.23 7.59 -7.07
C THR A 602 35.35 7.30 -5.85
N LYS A 603 35.05 8.33 -5.04
CA LYS A 603 34.25 8.21 -3.81
C LYS A 603 32.85 8.77 -3.99
N PRO A 604 31.83 8.17 -3.33
CA PRO A 604 30.46 8.64 -3.47
C PRO A 604 30.27 10.02 -2.83
N VAL A 605 29.50 10.86 -3.50
CA VAL A 605 28.98 12.11 -2.95
C VAL A 605 27.57 11.85 -2.44
N THR A 606 27.26 12.31 -1.24
CA THR A 606 25.97 12.08 -0.60
C THR A 606 25.35 13.39 -0.14
N ILE A 607 24.04 13.43 -0.05
CA ILE A 607 23.24 14.52 0.51
C ILE A 607 22.55 14.00 1.76
N THR A 608 22.58 14.80 2.81
CA THR A 608 22.09 14.39 4.14
C THR A 608 20.60 14.10 4.17
N SER A 609 19.78 14.83 3.39
CA SER A 609 18.34 14.60 3.34
C SER A 609 17.78 14.82 1.94
N VAL A 610 17.41 13.72 1.29
CA VAL A 610 16.65 13.67 0.05
C VAL A 610 15.37 12.88 0.34
N ARG A 611 14.22 13.55 0.33
CA ARG A 611 12.93 12.99 0.73
C ARG A 611 11.85 13.28 -0.30
N GLY A 612 11.02 12.32 -0.61
CA GLY A 612 9.81 12.52 -1.42
C GLY A 612 8.74 13.27 -0.65
N VAL A 613 8.05 14.19 -1.33
CA VAL A 613 6.99 15.04 -0.75
C VAL A 613 5.72 15.07 -1.59
N SER A 614 5.58 14.20 -2.59
CA SER A 614 4.34 14.08 -3.38
C SER A 614 3.76 12.67 -3.38
N ALA A 615 2.46 12.62 -3.57
CA ALA A 615 1.72 11.43 -3.98
C ALA A 615 0.79 11.79 -5.15
N ASN A 616 0.71 10.89 -6.12
CA ASN A 616 -0.11 11.03 -7.31
C ASN A 616 -1.07 9.83 -7.38
N ALA A 617 -2.33 10.07 -7.68
CA ALA A 617 -3.29 9.03 -8.03
C ALA A 617 -3.50 9.02 -9.54
N ILE A 618 -3.29 7.86 -10.16
CA ILE A 618 -3.56 7.60 -11.57
C ILE A 618 -4.85 6.80 -11.63
N VAL A 619 -5.86 7.38 -12.25
CA VAL A 619 -7.13 6.71 -12.52
C VAL A 619 -7.21 6.41 -14.00
N VAL A 620 -7.51 5.17 -14.37
CA VAL A 620 -7.70 4.76 -15.77
C VAL A 620 -9.06 4.11 -15.97
N TRP A 621 -9.56 4.20 -17.20
CA TRP A 621 -10.76 3.51 -17.64
C TRP A 621 -10.73 3.32 -19.16
N ARG A 622 -11.55 2.42 -19.67
CA ARG A 622 -11.76 2.22 -21.10
C ARG A 622 -13.00 2.98 -21.57
N GLU A 623 -12.90 3.66 -22.70
CA GLU A 623 -14.01 4.33 -23.35
C GLU A 623 -13.88 4.14 -24.87
N ASN A 624 -14.85 3.44 -25.47
CA ASN A 624 -14.86 3.11 -26.90
C ASN A 624 -13.53 2.49 -27.37
N ASP A 625 -13.09 1.45 -26.65
CA ASP A 625 -11.86 0.67 -26.92
C ASP A 625 -10.56 1.45 -26.76
N GLN A 626 -10.64 2.71 -26.32
CA GLN A 626 -9.50 3.53 -25.98
C GLN A 626 -9.36 3.64 -24.49
N TRP A 627 -8.13 3.54 -24.02
CA TRP A 627 -7.84 3.85 -22.63
C TRP A 627 -7.75 5.35 -22.43
N LYS A 628 -8.35 5.79 -21.34
CA LYS A 628 -8.29 7.15 -20.84
C LYS A 628 -7.65 7.08 -19.45
N HIS A 629 -6.97 8.14 -19.09
CA HIS A 629 -6.39 8.27 -17.77
C HIS A 629 -6.54 9.69 -17.27
N ARG A 630 -6.47 9.82 -15.95
CA ARG A 630 -6.40 11.10 -15.26
C ARG A 630 -5.41 10.97 -14.10
N VAL A 631 -4.47 11.90 -14.04
CA VAL A 631 -3.53 12.01 -12.92
C VAL A 631 -3.99 13.14 -12.02
N ILE A 632 -3.98 12.89 -10.72
CA ILE A 632 -4.23 13.86 -9.67
C ILE A 632 -3.03 13.82 -8.75
N ASP A 633 -2.52 14.97 -8.36
CA ASP A 633 -1.35 15.12 -7.51
C ASP A 633 -1.69 15.82 -6.20
N THR A 634 -0.99 15.46 -5.14
CA THR A 634 -0.99 16.19 -3.88
C THR A 634 0.42 16.22 -3.30
N LEU A 635 0.70 17.27 -2.54
CA LEU A 635 1.87 17.30 -1.68
C LEU A 635 1.52 16.61 -0.35
N LEU A 636 2.42 15.75 0.10
CA LEU A 636 2.32 15.15 1.41
C LEU A 636 2.89 16.13 2.45
N PRO A 637 2.21 16.31 3.59
CA PRO A 637 2.77 17.10 4.68
C PRO A 637 4.10 16.49 5.10
N ARG A 638 5.14 17.33 5.28
CA ARG A 638 6.47 16.87 5.70
C ARG A 638 6.33 16.01 6.95
N THR A 639 6.53 14.70 6.80
CA THR A 639 6.74 13.80 7.92
C THR A 639 8.04 14.25 8.59
N GLN A 640 7.92 14.68 9.86
CA GLN A 640 9.07 15.06 10.68
C GLN A 640 9.99 13.86 10.88
#